data_AF-A0A7S1F8L5-F1
#
_entry.id   AF-A0A7S1F8L5-F1
#
_cell.length_a   1.000
_cell.length_b   1.000
_cell.length_c   1.000
_cell.angle_alpha   90.00
_cell.angle_beta   90.00
_cell.angle_gamma   90.00
#
_symmetry.space_group_name_H-M   'P 1'
#
loop_
_entity.id
_entity.type
_entity.pdbx_description
1 polymer ?
#
loop_
_entity_poly.entity_id
_entity_poly.type
_entity_poly.pdbx_seq_one_letter_code
_entity_poly.pdbx_strand_id
1 'polypeptide(L)'
;TPMKSCFFPAYVLVVTEAVRYVTDAGLGGAQSDEVGLPEKVSEQLDKVKKLEAMRASFEEELAGKELFNKQKDEEGRQEEVLQMQRIKEIQAERPKVQHEIARLVEQVEAQDAVRQRKVDAINEEMDVLEVHVDGHERPVVAKKSGEAVLEKMMDDVSREKSFIDEAVSQNLKSERDAAAVEASLQNRAKELEKQQKELAEQHASNTKLQTSRTEKENGLTHDLEIAASEDKDLDRQKEALSRKLDLNVEEQKNYTNQLMAVVLEKNQLENADVQKAKLLEEAVAKTKGLTETFGKAEQRLRWITRETQAKEQLVNTQMKELVSLQATLVTSKRVVEDSKREQLDTLKLAHEKEAAMEALQRTLAKAELGEVQHEADEEDKDQLHHEIQRLTMEGATLEILEGAKAEEKNSLEAQVEEVRLKLDTLKEELYAKQEAMQKATDFKNETQKQVATNEEMIANLTSQRSEIGSARTARISQMNVLSARIQQLSGDEANLNANISVVVKHQRKNEAEEKALNESLDELRGAFGETELVREKNKETNETVTQELEALPDMIKQAQLEQRRLQAERAEMQVQEELKANQENTVKKQLDSTRQEREKLAKAELEVQIPLQHKERERQLVLDIMGGTPAEKATLRELRAKVDAFNLQEKNAQNVVATLKRLSDERAHKLATIKKTFFKEQEKKEKFASERLERARRAGLH
;
A
#
# COMPACT_ATOMS: atom_id res chain seq x y z
N THR A 1 -1.27 29.36 -32.11
CA THR A 1 -1.54 27.93 -31.77
C THR A 1 -1.12 27.72 -30.33
N PRO A 2 -1.96 27.14 -29.47
CA PRO A 2 -1.78 27.25 -28.03
C PRO A 2 -0.76 26.24 -27.53
N MET A 3 0.25 26.71 -26.78
CA MET A 3 1.09 25.85 -25.95
C MET A 3 0.29 25.44 -24.71
N LYS A 4 0.09 24.13 -24.57
CA LYS A 4 -0.43 23.50 -23.37
C LYS A 4 0.59 23.67 -22.24
N SER A 5 0.24 24.43 -21.22
CA SER A 5 0.92 24.39 -19.91
C SER A 5 0.32 23.24 -19.09
N CYS A 6 1.11 22.18 -18.90
CA CYS A 6 0.84 21.13 -17.92
C CYS A 6 1.79 21.31 -16.72
N PHE A 7 1.31 20.85 -15.56
CA PHE A 7 1.98 20.66 -14.25
C PHE A 7 1.86 21.77 -13.19
N PHE A 8 0.83 21.65 -12.34
CA PHE A 8 0.96 21.32 -10.90
C PHE A 8 -0.24 20.42 -10.49
N PRO A 9 -0.06 19.42 -9.58
CA PRO A 9 -0.89 18.21 -9.53
C PRO A 9 -2.11 18.29 -8.60
N ALA A 10 -3.12 17.50 -8.97
CA ALA A 10 -4.32 16.93 -8.33
C ALA A 10 -4.79 17.26 -6.88
N TYR A 11 -4.06 17.95 -6.01
CA TYR A 11 -4.50 18.21 -4.63
C TYR A 11 -5.45 19.42 -4.47
N VAL A 12 -5.54 20.30 -5.47
CA VAL A 12 -6.36 21.52 -5.42
C VAL A 12 -7.79 21.30 -5.95
N LEU A 13 -8.03 20.25 -6.74
CA LEU A 13 -9.35 19.95 -7.32
C LEU A 13 -10.30 19.24 -6.33
N VAL A 14 -9.77 18.41 -5.41
CA VAL A 14 -10.62 17.67 -4.46
C VAL A 14 -11.20 18.58 -3.35
N VAL A 15 -10.51 19.67 -2.99
CA VAL A 15 -11.01 20.64 -1.99
C VAL A 15 -11.95 21.67 -2.62
N THR A 16 -11.72 22.06 -3.88
CA THR A 16 -12.60 23.02 -4.58
C THR A 16 -13.95 22.41 -4.97
N GLU A 17 -14.01 21.11 -5.28
CA GLU A 17 -15.31 20.41 -5.44
C GLU A 17 -16.01 20.17 -4.11
N ALA A 18 -15.29 19.83 -3.03
CA ALA A 18 -15.89 19.68 -1.70
C ALA A 18 -16.44 21.00 -1.13
N VAL A 19 -15.80 22.14 -1.43
CA VAL A 19 -16.30 23.48 -1.05
C VAL A 19 -17.49 23.89 -1.92
N ARG A 20 -17.53 23.50 -3.21
CA ARG A 20 -18.70 23.73 -4.08
C ARG A 20 -19.96 23.02 -3.59
N TYR A 21 -19.81 21.78 -3.09
CA TYR A 21 -20.93 21.02 -2.50
C TYR A 21 -21.42 21.57 -1.16
N VAL A 22 -20.59 22.31 -0.42
CA VAL A 22 -21.01 23.00 0.81
C VAL A 22 -21.67 24.35 0.51
N THR A 23 -21.26 25.05 -0.55
CA THR A 23 -21.90 26.30 -0.97
C THR A 23 -23.25 26.09 -1.67
N ASP A 24 -23.44 25.00 -2.42
CA ASP A 24 -24.74 24.70 -3.04
C ASP A 24 -25.77 24.12 -2.06
N ALA A 25 -25.32 23.52 -0.95
CA ALA A 25 -26.19 23.12 0.16
C ALA A 25 -26.62 24.31 1.06
N GLY A 26 -26.07 25.51 0.83
CA GLY A 26 -26.33 26.72 1.62
C GLY A 26 -27.18 27.79 0.92
N LEU A 27 -27.64 27.58 -0.31
CA LEU A 27 -28.48 28.53 -1.05
C LEU A 27 -29.99 28.38 -0.76
N GLY A 28 -30.33 27.92 0.44
CA GLY A 28 -31.69 27.83 0.95
C GLY A 28 -31.86 28.58 2.26
N GLY A 29 -32.24 29.85 2.18
CA GLY A 29 -33.13 30.51 3.15
C GLY A 29 -32.60 30.77 4.57
N ALA A 30 -32.48 32.07 4.86
CA ALA A 30 -32.88 32.74 6.11
C ALA A 30 -32.09 32.51 7.41
N GLN A 31 -31.62 33.66 7.92
CA GLN A 31 -31.44 34.06 9.32
C GLN A 31 -30.24 33.51 10.10
N SER A 32 -29.32 34.45 10.33
CA SER A 32 -28.59 34.72 11.58
C SER A 32 -28.67 33.64 12.67
N ASP A 33 -27.55 32.97 12.87
CA ASP A 33 -26.91 32.92 14.18
C ASP A 33 -25.41 32.70 13.97
N GLU A 34 -24.60 33.49 14.70
CA GLU A 34 -23.14 33.40 14.73
C GLU A 34 -22.71 32.03 15.26
N VAL A 35 -22.62 31.05 14.37
CA VAL A 35 -21.82 29.85 14.63
C VAL A 35 -20.42 30.16 14.16
N GLY A 36 -19.59 30.61 15.09
CA GLY A 36 -18.16 30.80 14.86
C GLY A 36 -17.59 29.56 14.18
N LEU A 37 -16.98 29.76 13.02
CA LEU A 37 -16.22 28.72 12.34
C LEU A 37 -15.24 28.12 13.37
N PRO A 38 -15.15 26.78 13.50
CA PRO A 38 -14.18 26.16 14.38
C PRO A 38 -12.81 26.78 14.10
N GLU A 39 -12.04 27.10 15.15
CA GLU A 39 -10.77 27.85 15.06
C GLU A 39 -9.83 27.30 13.96
N LYS A 40 -9.89 25.98 13.72
CA LYS A 40 -9.17 25.28 12.65
C LYS A 40 -9.64 25.62 11.23
N VAL A 41 -10.93 25.87 11.00
CA VAL A 41 -11.50 26.29 9.71
C VAL A 41 -11.21 27.77 9.46
N SER A 42 -11.26 28.61 10.51
CA SER A 42 -10.82 30.01 10.43
C SER A 42 -9.34 30.12 10.04
N GLU A 43 -8.46 29.34 10.69
CA GLU A 43 -7.05 29.29 10.35
C GLU A 43 -6.77 28.75 8.94
N GLN A 44 -7.58 27.79 8.46
CA GLN A 44 -7.47 27.31 7.09
C GLN A 44 -7.97 28.35 6.08
N LEU A 45 -9.03 29.10 6.39
CA LEU A 45 -9.55 30.16 5.52
C LEU A 45 -8.58 31.35 5.43
N ASP A 46 -7.92 31.71 6.54
CA ASP A 46 -6.85 32.72 6.54
C ASP A 46 -5.60 32.26 5.79
N LYS A 47 -5.28 30.96 5.83
CA LYS A 47 -4.22 30.37 4.99
C LYS A 47 -4.60 30.42 3.52
N VAL A 48 -5.85 30.12 3.17
CA VAL A 48 -6.35 30.22 1.79
C VAL A 48 -6.32 31.67 1.30
N LYS A 49 -6.80 32.64 2.09
CA LYS A 49 -6.74 34.06 1.74
C LYS A 49 -5.30 34.57 1.58
N LYS A 50 -4.36 34.09 2.41
CA LYS A 50 -2.92 34.39 2.25
C LYS A 50 -2.33 33.76 0.99
N LEU A 51 -2.76 32.56 0.62
CA LEU A 51 -2.35 31.89 -0.61
C LEU A 51 -2.96 32.56 -1.86
N GLU A 52 -4.21 33.03 -1.79
CA GLU A 52 -4.85 33.83 -2.84
C GLU A 52 -4.17 35.19 -3.01
N ALA A 53 -3.81 35.85 -1.91
CA ALA A 53 -3.04 37.10 -1.95
C ALA A 53 -1.63 36.90 -2.52
N MET A 54 -0.93 35.82 -2.14
CA MET A 54 0.37 35.47 -2.75
C MET A 54 0.23 35.09 -4.22
N ARG A 55 -0.84 34.38 -4.60
CA ARG A 55 -1.10 34.07 -6.01
C ARG A 55 -1.32 35.34 -6.83
N ALA A 56 -2.11 36.28 -6.32
CA ALA A 56 -2.33 37.57 -6.97
C ALA A 56 -1.02 38.36 -7.10
N SER A 57 -0.17 38.37 -6.07
CA SER A 57 1.14 39.05 -6.15
C SER A 57 2.11 38.36 -7.12
N PHE A 58 2.08 37.02 -7.22
CA PHE A 58 2.89 36.29 -8.20
C PHE A 58 2.41 36.49 -9.64
N GLU A 59 1.10 36.53 -9.87
CA GLU A 59 0.52 36.82 -11.18
C GLU A 59 0.84 38.27 -11.62
N GLU A 60 0.83 39.23 -10.68
CA GLU A 60 1.25 40.62 -10.93
C GLU A 60 2.76 40.73 -11.18
N GLU A 61 3.60 39.99 -10.44
CA GLU A 61 5.06 39.95 -10.64
C GLU A 61 5.44 39.28 -11.96
N LEU A 62 4.74 38.22 -12.38
CA LEU A 62 4.92 37.57 -13.67
C LEU A 62 4.51 38.50 -14.82
N ALA A 63 3.37 39.17 -14.71
CA ALA A 63 2.94 40.16 -15.70
C ALA A 63 3.91 41.35 -15.79
N GLY A 64 4.45 41.81 -14.65
CA GLY A 64 5.47 42.85 -14.57
C GLY A 64 6.80 42.41 -15.21
N LYS A 65 7.24 41.17 -14.99
CA LYS A 65 8.44 40.59 -15.62
C LYS A 65 8.27 40.38 -17.12
N GLU A 66 7.09 39.96 -17.59
CA GLU A 66 6.80 39.86 -19.02
C GLU A 66 6.78 41.22 -19.72
N LEU A 67 6.20 42.24 -19.10
CA LEU A 67 6.23 43.62 -19.62
C LEU A 67 7.64 44.20 -19.63
N PHE A 68 8.44 43.96 -18.59
CA PHE A 68 9.84 44.37 -18.52
C PHE A 68 10.69 43.69 -19.60
N ASN A 69 10.51 42.38 -19.82
CA ASN A 69 11.21 41.65 -20.88
C ASN A 69 10.82 42.17 -22.27
N LYS A 70 9.53 42.44 -22.51
CA LYS A 70 9.08 43.05 -23.79
C LYS A 70 9.68 44.43 -24.02
N GLN A 71 9.81 45.26 -22.98
CA GLN A 71 10.47 46.57 -23.10
C GLN A 71 11.97 46.43 -23.36
N LYS A 72 12.64 45.52 -22.67
CA LYS A 72 14.08 45.26 -22.85
C LYS A 72 14.40 44.67 -24.23
N ASP A 73 13.54 43.82 -24.76
CA ASP A 73 13.67 43.26 -26.11
C ASP A 73 13.46 44.35 -27.19
N GLU A 74 12.56 45.31 -26.96
CA GLU A 74 12.31 46.43 -27.88
C GLU A 74 13.45 47.47 -27.84
N GLU A 75 14.01 47.77 -26.66
CA GLU A 75 15.22 48.58 -26.50
C GLU A 75 16.43 47.93 -27.18
N GLY A 76 16.60 46.62 -27.03
CA GLY A 76 17.64 45.86 -27.72
C GLY A 76 17.53 45.91 -29.24
N ARG A 77 16.31 45.83 -29.79
CA ARG A 77 16.09 46.00 -31.24
C ARG A 77 16.36 47.41 -31.73
N GLN A 78 16.00 48.44 -30.95
CA GLN A 78 16.29 49.83 -31.32
C GLN A 78 17.81 50.12 -31.31
N GLU A 79 18.53 49.52 -30.37
CA GLU A 79 19.98 49.64 -30.28
C GLU A 79 20.69 48.88 -31.42
N GLU A 80 20.21 47.70 -31.82
CA GLU A 80 20.68 46.98 -33.01
C GLU A 80 20.46 47.77 -34.31
N VAL A 81 19.30 48.43 -34.46
CA VAL A 81 19.00 49.25 -35.64
C VAL A 81 19.92 50.48 -35.71
N LEU A 82 20.19 51.13 -34.57
CA LEU A 82 21.13 52.26 -34.48
C LEU A 82 22.58 51.82 -34.76
N GLN A 83 23.01 50.67 -34.25
CA GLN A 83 24.34 50.13 -34.56
C GLN A 83 24.47 49.73 -36.04
N MET A 84 23.44 49.15 -36.64
CA MET A 84 23.40 48.83 -38.07
C MET A 84 23.40 50.09 -38.95
N GLN A 85 22.76 51.18 -38.53
CA GLN A 85 22.85 52.48 -39.21
C GLN A 85 24.27 53.06 -39.13
N ARG A 86 24.92 53.03 -37.95
CA ARG A 86 26.32 53.45 -37.80
C ARG A 86 27.28 52.63 -38.64
N ILE A 87 27.09 51.31 -38.73
CA ILE A 87 27.92 50.45 -39.59
C ILE A 87 27.75 50.84 -41.07
N LYS A 88 26.53 51.18 -41.51
CA LYS A 88 26.28 51.64 -42.89
C LYS A 88 26.92 53.01 -43.16
N GLU A 89 26.89 53.94 -42.21
CA GLU A 89 27.57 55.25 -42.31
C GLU A 89 29.09 55.08 -42.38
N ILE A 90 29.68 54.24 -41.51
CA ILE A 90 31.11 53.90 -41.53
C ILE A 90 31.50 53.21 -42.85
N GLN A 91 30.66 52.32 -43.38
CA GLN A 91 30.90 51.67 -44.68
C GLN A 91 30.82 52.66 -45.86
N ALA A 92 30.04 53.74 -45.76
CA ALA A 92 29.96 54.79 -46.77
C ALA A 92 31.15 55.78 -46.71
N GLU A 93 31.72 56.02 -45.53
CA GLU A 93 32.88 56.92 -45.36
C GLU A 93 34.23 56.25 -45.62
N ARG A 94 34.33 54.94 -45.39
CA ARG A 94 35.56 54.15 -45.61
C ARG A 94 36.23 54.35 -46.99
N PRO A 95 35.50 54.34 -48.13
CA PRO A 95 36.13 54.59 -49.43
C PRO A 95 36.61 56.04 -49.59
N LYS A 96 35.99 57.03 -48.93
CA LYS A 96 36.42 58.44 -48.98
C LYS A 96 37.75 58.62 -48.23
N VAL A 97 37.86 58.05 -47.04
CA VAL A 97 39.10 58.07 -46.24
C VAL A 97 40.22 57.31 -46.96
N GLN A 98 39.92 56.17 -47.59
CA GLN A 98 40.91 55.44 -48.40
C GLN A 98 41.40 56.26 -49.62
N HIS A 99 40.51 57.02 -50.27
CA HIS A 99 40.89 57.93 -51.34
C HIS A 99 41.76 59.10 -50.86
N GLU A 100 41.47 59.63 -49.66
CA GLU A 100 42.24 60.72 -49.07
C GLU A 100 43.63 60.26 -48.59
N ILE A 101 43.74 59.05 -48.06
CA ILE A 101 45.04 58.40 -47.77
C ILE A 101 45.85 58.23 -49.06
N ALA A 102 45.25 57.72 -50.14
CA ALA A 102 45.95 57.55 -51.42
C ALA A 102 46.47 58.89 -51.98
N ARG A 103 45.65 59.95 -51.89
CA ARG A 103 46.05 61.32 -52.28
C ARG A 103 47.19 61.86 -51.42
N LEU A 104 47.18 61.63 -50.11
CA LEU A 104 48.24 62.06 -49.20
C LEU A 104 49.54 61.27 -49.46
N VAL A 105 49.46 59.98 -49.79
CA VAL A 105 50.62 59.16 -50.16
C VAL A 105 51.26 59.69 -51.45
N GLU A 106 50.48 60.01 -52.50
CA GLU A 106 51.03 60.64 -53.72
C GLU A 106 51.71 61.99 -53.42
N GLN A 107 51.18 62.78 -52.47
CA GLN A 107 51.80 64.05 -52.07
C GLN A 107 53.13 63.84 -51.33
N VAL A 108 53.23 62.81 -50.49
CA VAL A 108 54.48 62.46 -49.78
C VAL A 108 55.53 61.96 -50.76
N GLU A 109 55.17 61.07 -51.70
CA GLU A 109 56.08 60.58 -52.73
C GLU A 109 56.59 61.71 -53.65
N ALA A 110 55.72 62.68 -53.98
CA ALA A 110 56.13 63.87 -54.72
C ALA A 110 57.10 64.78 -53.93
N GLN A 111 56.95 64.89 -52.60
CA GLN A 111 57.85 65.66 -51.75
C GLN A 111 59.21 64.97 -51.53
N ASP A 112 59.23 63.64 -51.43
CA ASP A 112 60.47 62.86 -51.33
C ASP A 112 61.29 62.94 -52.64
N ALA A 113 60.64 62.95 -53.80
CA ALA A 113 61.33 63.17 -55.08
C ALA A 113 62.00 64.56 -55.16
N VAL A 114 61.41 65.59 -54.53
CA VAL A 114 62.02 66.94 -54.44
C VAL A 114 63.17 66.96 -53.43
N ARG A 115 63.06 66.20 -52.33
CA ARG A 115 64.12 66.07 -51.33
C ARG A 115 65.36 65.38 -51.91
N GLN A 116 65.17 64.31 -52.69
CA GLN A 116 66.26 63.58 -53.34
C GLN A 116 67.02 64.45 -54.36
N ARG A 117 66.32 65.24 -55.17
CA ARG A 117 66.94 66.20 -56.11
C ARG A 117 67.76 67.29 -55.42
N LYS A 118 67.38 67.70 -54.20
CA LYS A 118 68.16 68.66 -53.41
C LYS A 118 69.41 68.04 -52.79
N VAL A 119 69.39 66.75 -52.46
CA VAL A 119 70.56 66.00 -51.96
C VAL A 119 71.57 65.78 -53.09
N ASP A 120 71.11 65.46 -54.29
CA ASP A 120 71.99 65.26 -55.46
C ASP A 120 72.68 66.57 -55.89
N ALA A 121 71.96 67.71 -55.83
CA ALA A 121 72.54 69.04 -56.11
C ALA A 121 73.59 69.49 -55.09
N ILE A 122 73.54 69.01 -53.84
CA ILE A 122 74.55 69.29 -52.81
C ILE A 122 75.80 68.44 -53.01
N ASN A 123 75.65 67.22 -53.55
CA ASN A 123 76.78 66.32 -53.83
C ASN A 123 77.54 66.70 -55.13
N GLU A 124 76.92 67.44 -56.06
CA GLU A 124 77.58 67.97 -57.26
C GLU A 124 78.35 69.29 -57.04
N GLU A 125 78.21 69.98 -55.90
CA GLU A 125 78.97 71.21 -55.56
C GLU A 125 80.32 70.96 -54.86
N MET A 126 80.70 69.69 -54.62
CA MET A 126 82.03 69.32 -54.14
C MET A 126 82.96 68.90 -55.28
N ASP A 127 83.39 69.86 -56.10
CA ASP A 127 84.50 69.68 -57.05
C ASP A 127 85.84 70.05 -56.41
N VAL A 128 86.75 69.06 -56.34
CA VAL A 128 88.18 69.25 -56.06
C VAL A 128 88.86 69.66 -57.37
N LEU A 129 89.36 70.90 -57.43
CA LEU A 129 90.10 71.43 -58.57
C LEU A 129 91.56 70.93 -58.59
N GLU A 130 91.90 70.18 -59.65
CA GLU A 130 93.19 69.63 -60.07
C GLU A 130 94.09 70.68 -60.76
N VAL A 131 95.44 70.54 -60.76
CA VAL A 131 96.26 70.98 -61.93
C VAL A 131 97.64 70.28 -62.01
N HIS A 132 97.99 69.77 -63.19
CA HIS A 132 99.34 69.32 -63.61
C HIS A 132 100.11 70.42 -64.35
N VAL A 133 101.34 70.75 -63.94
CA VAL A 133 102.31 71.48 -64.78
C VAL A 133 103.74 70.94 -64.52
N ASP A 134 104.40 70.48 -65.58
CA ASP A 134 105.83 70.14 -65.71
C ASP A 134 106.44 69.03 -64.81
N GLY A 135 105.74 67.90 -64.72
CA GLY A 135 106.44 66.61 -64.65
C GLY A 135 106.99 66.15 -63.30
N HIS A 136 106.62 66.76 -62.16
CA HIS A 136 106.64 66.09 -60.84
C HIS A 136 105.63 66.73 -59.87
N GLU A 137 104.69 65.92 -59.39
CA GLU A 137 103.66 66.31 -58.42
C GLU A 137 104.25 66.43 -57.01
N ARG A 138 104.14 67.61 -56.41
CA ARG A 138 104.29 67.81 -54.97
C ARG A 138 103.19 68.77 -54.49
N PRO A 139 102.35 68.37 -53.52
CA PRO A 139 101.44 69.29 -52.85
C PRO A 139 102.24 70.16 -51.88
N VAL A 140 102.24 71.48 -52.10
CA VAL A 140 102.87 72.46 -51.21
C VAL A 140 101.94 73.66 -51.05
N VAL A 141 101.68 74.23 -49.87
CA VAL A 141 101.80 73.85 -48.44
C VAL A 141 101.09 74.99 -47.68
N ALA A 142 100.45 74.72 -46.54
CA ALA A 142 100.54 75.63 -45.39
C ALA A 142 100.64 74.81 -44.10
N LYS A 143 101.74 75.00 -43.36
CA LYS A 143 102.20 74.16 -42.26
C LYS A 143 101.86 74.81 -40.91
N LYS A 144 101.59 73.94 -39.91
CA LYS A 144 101.67 74.09 -38.44
C LYS A 144 100.40 74.52 -37.68
N SER A 145 99.60 73.51 -37.27
CA SER A 145 98.97 73.37 -35.92
C SER A 145 97.98 72.19 -35.77
N GLY A 146 97.88 71.25 -36.71
CA GLY A 146 96.75 70.29 -36.78
C GLY A 146 96.89 68.90 -36.12
N GLU A 147 98.10 68.41 -35.78
CA GLU A 147 98.24 67.00 -35.33
C GLU A 147 97.65 66.72 -33.94
N ALA A 148 97.74 67.67 -32.99
CA ALA A 148 97.15 67.50 -31.66
C ALA A 148 95.61 67.70 -31.61
N VAL A 149 95.01 68.25 -32.68
CA VAL A 149 93.56 68.48 -32.78
C VAL A 149 92.87 67.24 -33.37
N LEU A 150 93.51 66.54 -34.30
CA LEU A 150 92.96 65.36 -34.95
C LEU A 150 92.94 64.12 -34.03
N GLU A 151 93.97 63.91 -33.21
CA GLU A 151 94.01 62.78 -32.26
C GLU A 151 92.97 62.95 -31.14
N LYS A 152 92.76 64.18 -30.66
CA LYS A 152 91.71 64.49 -29.67
C LYS A 152 90.30 64.43 -30.26
N MET A 153 90.10 64.85 -31.51
CA MET A 153 88.82 64.69 -32.21
C MET A 153 88.48 63.23 -32.50
N MET A 154 89.46 62.35 -32.77
CA MET A 154 89.19 60.92 -32.95
C MET A 154 88.81 60.19 -31.64
N ASP A 155 89.42 60.56 -30.52
CA ASP A 155 89.05 60.05 -29.19
C ASP A 155 87.68 60.58 -28.73
N ASP A 156 87.38 61.86 -28.99
CA ASP A 156 86.08 62.47 -28.67
C ASP A 156 84.97 61.87 -29.56
N VAL A 157 85.21 61.66 -30.87
CA VAL A 157 84.26 60.99 -31.78
C VAL A 157 84.07 59.52 -31.40
N SER A 158 85.09 58.82 -30.95
CA SER A 158 84.96 57.42 -30.52
C SER A 158 84.19 57.28 -29.20
N ARG A 159 84.37 58.22 -28.25
CA ARG A 159 83.55 58.28 -27.03
C ARG A 159 82.11 58.69 -27.32
N GLU A 160 81.87 59.70 -28.15
CA GLU A 160 80.53 60.10 -28.56
C GLU A 160 79.82 58.97 -29.30
N LYS A 161 80.51 58.27 -30.21
CA LYS A 161 79.96 57.10 -30.89
C LYS A 161 79.63 55.95 -29.92
N SER A 162 80.45 55.73 -28.89
CA SER A 162 80.15 54.77 -27.82
C SER A 162 78.93 55.16 -27.00
N PHE A 163 78.76 56.44 -26.64
CA PHE A 163 77.58 56.92 -25.91
C PHE A 163 76.32 56.84 -26.77
N ILE A 164 76.43 57.15 -28.06
CA ILE A 164 75.35 56.99 -29.04
C ILE A 164 74.99 55.50 -29.20
N ASP A 165 75.97 54.61 -29.34
CA ASP A 165 75.73 53.17 -29.49
C ASP A 165 75.11 52.57 -28.21
N GLU A 166 75.51 53.02 -27.02
CA GLU A 166 74.94 52.58 -25.74
C GLU A 166 73.50 53.11 -25.54
N ALA A 167 73.22 54.37 -25.92
CA ALA A 167 71.89 54.96 -25.90
C ALA A 167 70.94 54.33 -26.95
N VAL A 168 71.45 54.05 -28.17
CA VAL A 168 70.70 53.36 -29.24
C VAL A 168 70.43 51.91 -28.85
N SER A 169 71.39 51.22 -28.23
CA SER A 169 71.20 49.84 -27.76
C SER A 169 70.16 49.74 -26.64
N GLN A 170 70.18 50.65 -25.66
CA GLN A 170 69.15 50.71 -24.61
C GLN A 170 67.77 51.10 -25.18
N ASN A 171 67.71 51.98 -26.18
CA ASN A 171 66.47 52.34 -26.86
C ASN A 171 65.89 51.19 -27.70
N LEU A 172 66.71 50.49 -28.48
CA LEU A 172 66.27 49.30 -29.23
C LEU A 172 65.82 48.17 -28.31
N LYS A 173 66.41 48.05 -27.12
CA LYS A 173 66.00 47.07 -26.12
C LYS A 173 64.62 47.39 -25.55
N SER A 174 64.37 48.64 -25.17
CA SER A 174 63.06 49.08 -24.66
C SER A 174 61.93 49.02 -25.71
N GLU A 175 62.21 49.28 -27.00
CA GLU A 175 61.21 49.08 -28.07
C GLU A 175 60.89 47.60 -28.32
N ARG A 176 61.91 46.74 -28.28
CA ARG A 176 61.71 45.29 -28.39
C ARG A 176 60.92 44.75 -27.19
N ASP A 177 61.18 45.26 -26.00
CA ASP A 177 60.46 44.86 -24.79
C ASP A 177 58.98 45.30 -24.84
N ALA A 178 58.69 46.54 -25.28
CA ALA A 178 57.31 47.01 -25.44
C ALA A 178 56.53 46.23 -26.52
N ALA A 179 57.15 45.97 -27.67
CA ALA A 179 56.54 45.15 -28.72
C ALA A 179 56.33 43.68 -28.29
N ALA A 180 57.24 43.14 -27.47
CA ALA A 180 57.09 41.80 -26.89
C ALA A 180 55.93 41.74 -25.87
N VAL A 181 55.73 42.79 -25.07
CA VAL A 181 54.59 42.91 -24.14
C VAL A 181 53.27 43.00 -24.91
N GLU A 182 53.19 43.81 -25.97
CA GLU A 182 51.98 43.90 -26.80
C GLU A 182 51.63 42.58 -27.50
N ALA A 183 52.64 41.90 -28.07
CA ALA A 183 52.45 40.58 -28.68
C ALA A 183 52.02 39.51 -27.64
N SER A 184 52.55 39.59 -26.41
CA SER A 184 52.14 38.72 -25.30
C SER A 184 50.69 38.95 -24.90
N LEU A 185 50.23 40.20 -24.80
CA LEU A 185 48.84 40.56 -24.49
C LEU A 185 47.87 40.13 -25.60
N GLN A 186 48.26 40.27 -26.88
CA GLN A 186 47.45 39.79 -28.01
C GLN A 186 47.34 38.26 -28.05
N ASN A 187 48.41 37.53 -27.70
CA ASN A 187 48.35 36.08 -27.58
C ASN A 187 47.47 35.65 -26.40
N ARG A 188 47.55 36.36 -25.27
CA ARG A 188 46.67 36.13 -24.11
C ARG A 188 45.20 36.36 -24.46
N ALA A 189 44.87 37.38 -25.24
CA ALA A 189 43.50 37.64 -25.71
C ALA A 189 42.95 36.48 -26.55
N LYS A 190 43.74 35.97 -27.50
CA LYS A 190 43.36 34.80 -28.31
C LYS A 190 43.16 33.54 -27.48
N GLU A 191 43.98 33.35 -26.44
CA GLU A 191 43.85 32.22 -25.52
C GLU A 191 42.59 32.33 -24.65
N LEU A 192 42.25 33.53 -24.17
CA LEU A 192 41.02 33.80 -23.44
C LEU A 192 39.76 33.67 -24.32
N GLU A 193 39.79 34.13 -25.57
CA GLU A 193 38.69 33.90 -26.53
C GLU A 193 38.48 32.41 -26.82
N LYS A 194 39.58 31.64 -26.91
CA LYS A 194 39.51 30.19 -27.09
C LYS A 194 38.90 29.52 -25.85
N GLN A 195 39.30 29.93 -24.65
CA GLN A 195 38.71 29.45 -23.39
C GLN A 195 37.21 29.79 -23.30
N GLN A 196 36.79 30.97 -23.74
CA GLN A 196 35.38 31.37 -23.76
C GLN A 196 34.55 30.50 -24.72
N LYS A 197 35.09 30.15 -25.90
CA LYS A 197 34.42 29.21 -26.83
C LYS A 197 34.31 27.81 -26.24
N GLU A 198 35.38 27.29 -25.64
CA GLU A 198 35.36 25.97 -24.98
C GLU A 198 34.35 25.94 -23.81
N LEU A 199 34.26 27.01 -23.01
CA LEU A 199 33.24 27.15 -21.96
C LEU A 199 31.81 27.22 -22.51
N ALA A 200 31.59 27.91 -23.63
CA ALA A 200 30.28 27.98 -24.28
C ALA A 200 29.82 26.61 -24.82
N GLU A 201 30.74 25.84 -25.43
CA GLU A 201 30.47 24.47 -25.88
C GLU A 201 30.16 23.54 -24.68
N GLN A 202 30.89 23.69 -23.57
CA GLN A 202 30.59 22.96 -22.33
C GLN A 202 29.24 23.36 -21.73
N HIS A 203 28.86 24.64 -21.76
CA HIS A 203 27.53 25.09 -21.31
C HIS A 203 26.40 24.51 -22.16
N ALA A 204 26.57 24.49 -23.49
CA ALA A 204 25.59 23.88 -24.39
C ALA A 204 25.47 22.35 -24.16
N SER A 205 26.60 21.67 -23.97
CA SER A 205 26.64 20.24 -23.64
C SER A 205 25.96 19.94 -22.30
N ASN A 206 26.27 20.69 -21.25
CA ASN A 206 25.66 20.55 -19.93
C ASN A 206 24.15 20.85 -19.95
N THR A 207 23.70 21.82 -20.74
CA THR A 207 22.27 22.14 -20.88
C THR A 207 21.51 20.98 -21.53
N LYS A 208 22.07 20.36 -22.58
CA LYS A 208 21.48 19.16 -23.20
C LYS A 208 21.46 17.95 -22.27
N LEU A 209 22.52 17.77 -21.49
CA LEU A 209 22.57 16.74 -20.44
C LEU A 209 21.50 16.99 -19.36
N GLN A 210 21.33 18.24 -18.93
CA GLN A 210 20.33 18.62 -17.93
C GLN A 210 18.91 18.34 -18.45
N THR A 211 18.57 18.76 -19.68
CA THR A 211 17.25 18.48 -20.27
C THR A 211 16.96 16.99 -20.40
N SER A 212 17.93 16.19 -20.90
CA SER A 212 17.77 14.75 -21.04
C SER A 212 17.58 14.05 -19.68
N ARG A 213 18.29 14.52 -18.64
CA ARG A 213 18.13 13.99 -17.28
C ARG A 213 16.78 14.37 -16.68
N THR A 214 16.26 15.57 -16.94
CA THR A 214 14.94 16.01 -16.45
C THR A 214 13.83 15.21 -17.10
N GLU A 215 13.94 14.92 -18.40
CA GLU A 215 13.01 14.00 -19.08
C GLU A 215 13.04 12.59 -18.46
N LYS A 216 14.23 12.07 -18.13
CA LYS A 216 14.38 10.77 -17.48
C LYS A 216 13.84 10.75 -16.04
N GLU A 217 14.06 11.81 -15.26
CA GLU A 217 13.48 11.98 -13.92
C GLU A 217 11.95 12.03 -13.98
N ASN A 218 11.38 12.77 -14.93
CA ASN A 218 9.94 12.84 -15.15
C ASN A 218 9.36 11.47 -15.56
N GLY A 219 10.08 10.70 -16.38
CA GLY A 219 9.69 9.33 -16.74
C GLY A 219 9.66 8.40 -15.52
N LEU A 220 10.74 8.37 -14.74
CA LEU A 220 10.84 7.51 -13.56
C LEU A 220 9.85 7.90 -12.44
N THR A 221 9.58 9.20 -12.26
CA THR A 221 8.57 9.67 -11.29
C THR A 221 7.16 9.25 -11.71
N HIS A 222 6.85 9.30 -13.01
CA HIS A 222 5.58 8.78 -13.52
C HIS A 222 5.47 7.27 -13.33
N ASP A 223 6.53 6.51 -13.62
CA ASP A 223 6.57 5.06 -13.41
C ASP A 223 6.36 4.70 -11.93
N LEU A 224 6.93 5.47 -10.99
CA LEU A 224 6.69 5.31 -9.56
C LEU A 224 5.24 5.60 -9.16
N GLU A 225 4.61 6.64 -9.72
CA GLU A 225 3.20 6.93 -9.47
C GLU A 225 2.30 5.77 -9.93
N ILE A 226 2.61 5.16 -11.07
CA ILE A 226 1.91 3.97 -11.57
C ILE A 226 2.11 2.81 -10.61
N ALA A 227 3.35 2.48 -10.24
CA ALA A 227 3.65 1.39 -9.31
C ALA A 227 2.93 1.55 -7.97
N ALA A 228 2.92 2.76 -7.39
CA ALA A 228 2.22 3.07 -6.15
C ALA A 228 0.69 2.97 -6.28
N SER A 229 0.14 3.24 -7.47
CA SER A 229 -1.29 3.06 -7.74
C SER A 229 -1.66 1.58 -7.84
N GLU A 230 -0.83 0.77 -8.51
CA GLU A 230 -1.03 -0.68 -8.63
C GLU A 230 -0.95 -1.36 -7.26
N ASP A 231 -0.04 -0.93 -6.38
CA ASP A 231 0.09 -1.50 -5.04
C ASP A 231 -1.16 -1.26 -4.19
N LYS A 232 -1.75 -0.06 -4.25
CA LYS A 232 -3.03 0.25 -3.59
C LYS A 232 -4.18 -0.62 -4.10
N ASP A 233 -4.20 -0.92 -5.40
CA ASP A 233 -5.24 -1.78 -5.97
C ASP A 233 -5.03 -3.25 -5.58
N LEU A 234 -3.78 -3.73 -5.51
CA LEU A 234 -3.46 -5.06 -4.98
C LEU A 234 -3.85 -5.18 -3.50
N ASP A 235 -3.63 -4.15 -2.69
CA ASP A 235 -4.04 -4.13 -1.28
C ASP A 235 -5.57 -4.24 -1.13
N ARG A 236 -6.33 -3.46 -1.93
CA ARG A 236 -7.80 -3.55 -1.96
C ARG A 236 -8.27 -4.94 -2.39
N GLN A 237 -7.63 -5.54 -3.39
CA GLN A 237 -7.95 -6.90 -3.82
C GLN A 237 -7.67 -7.93 -2.72
N LYS A 238 -6.52 -7.83 -2.06
CA LYS A 238 -6.15 -8.69 -0.93
C LYS A 238 -7.14 -8.58 0.22
N GLU A 239 -7.55 -7.37 0.59
CA GLU A 239 -8.53 -7.15 1.65
C GLU A 239 -9.90 -7.72 1.26
N ALA A 240 -10.36 -7.50 0.02
CA ALA A 240 -11.61 -8.05 -0.48
C ALA A 240 -11.62 -9.59 -0.51
N LEU A 241 -10.51 -10.20 -0.93
CA LEU A 241 -10.36 -11.67 -0.93
C LEU A 241 -10.28 -12.22 0.51
N SER A 242 -9.60 -11.52 1.42
CA SER A 242 -9.49 -11.93 2.84
C SER A 242 -10.85 -11.88 3.53
N ARG A 243 -11.64 -10.83 3.30
CA ARG A 243 -13.02 -10.76 3.83
C ARG A 243 -13.91 -11.88 3.30
N LYS A 244 -13.77 -12.27 2.02
CA LYS A 244 -14.50 -13.41 1.45
C LYS A 244 -14.06 -14.74 2.07
N LEU A 245 -12.77 -14.89 2.35
CA LEU A 245 -12.23 -16.06 3.03
C LEU A 245 -12.84 -16.21 4.43
N ASP A 246 -12.85 -15.13 5.22
CA ASP A 246 -13.41 -15.12 6.57
C ASP A 246 -14.90 -15.50 6.56
N LEU A 247 -15.68 -14.94 5.63
CA LEU A 247 -17.09 -15.28 5.44
C LEU A 247 -17.29 -16.77 5.11
N ASN A 248 -16.48 -17.33 4.20
CA ASN A 248 -16.56 -18.74 3.83
C ASN A 248 -16.22 -19.66 5.02
N VAL A 249 -15.22 -19.31 5.83
CA VAL A 249 -14.84 -20.07 7.04
C VAL A 249 -15.97 -20.02 8.08
N GLU A 250 -16.60 -18.87 8.25
CA GLU A 250 -17.75 -18.73 9.16
C GLU A 250 -18.98 -19.53 8.67
N GLU A 251 -19.30 -19.47 7.37
CA GLU A 251 -20.34 -20.29 6.76
C GLU A 251 -20.06 -21.79 6.94
N GLN A 252 -18.81 -22.23 6.70
CA GLN A 252 -18.41 -23.62 6.88
C GLN A 252 -18.60 -24.08 8.33
N LYS A 253 -18.25 -23.25 9.30
CA LYS A 253 -18.48 -23.53 10.73
C LYS A 253 -19.98 -23.66 11.03
N ASN A 254 -20.80 -22.78 10.48
CA ASN A 254 -22.26 -22.83 10.64
C ASN A 254 -22.86 -24.11 10.06
N TYR A 255 -22.49 -24.50 8.84
CA TYR A 255 -22.93 -25.75 8.24
C TYR A 255 -22.42 -26.98 8.99
N THR A 256 -21.21 -26.93 9.55
CA THR A 256 -20.66 -28.02 10.39
C THR A 256 -21.48 -28.21 11.66
N ASN A 257 -21.87 -27.12 12.32
CA ASN A 257 -22.75 -27.18 13.50
C ASN A 257 -24.13 -27.75 13.15
N GLN A 258 -24.70 -27.34 12.01
CA GLN A 258 -25.96 -27.91 11.50
C GLN A 258 -25.81 -29.40 11.21
N LEU A 259 -24.72 -29.82 10.56
CA LEU A 259 -24.44 -31.23 10.28
C LEU A 259 -24.38 -32.06 11.57
N MET A 260 -23.71 -31.56 12.61
CA MET A 260 -23.67 -32.23 13.91
C MET A 260 -25.06 -32.42 14.54
N ALA A 261 -25.92 -31.39 14.47
CA ALA A 261 -27.29 -31.50 14.97
C ALA A 261 -28.09 -32.57 14.20
N VAL A 262 -27.99 -32.58 12.86
CA VAL A 262 -28.67 -33.57 12.01
C VAL A 262 -28.14 -34.99 12.27
N VAL A 263 -26.83 -35.17 12.49
CA VAL A 263 -26.22 -36.45 12.87
C VAL A 263 -26.81 -36.95 14.20
N LEU A 264 -26.93 -36.06 15.19
CA LEU A 264 -27.49 -36.40 16.49
C LEU A 264 -28.95 -36.84 16.37
N GLU A 265 -29.77 -36.10 15.61
CA GLU A 265 -31.17 -36.47 15.33
C GLU A 265 -31.27 -37.82 14.59
N LYS A 266 -30.43 -38.05 13.58
CA LYS A 266 -30.37 -39.33 12.85
C LYS A 266 -30.07 -40.49 13.78
N ASN A 267 -29.14 -40.33 14.72
CA ASN A 267 -28.82 -41.36 15.72
C ASN A 267 -29.97 -41.59 16.73
N GLN A 268 -30.69 -40.53 17.13
CA GLN A 268 -31.89 -40.66 17.96
C GLN A 268 -32.98 -41.47 17.23
N LEU A 269 -33.19 -41.21 15.94
CA LEU A 269 -34.13 -41.97 15.12
C LEU A 269 -33.72 -43.44 14.95
N GLU A 270 -32.42 -43.74 14.81
CA GLU A 270 -31.93 -45.13 14.79
C GLU A 270 -32.20 -45.87 16.10
N ASN A 271 -31.96 -45.21 17.24
CA ASN A 271 -32.28 -45.79 18.55
C ASN A 271 -33.79 -46.04 18.71
N ALA A 272 -34.63 -45.11 18.22
CA ALA A 272 -36.07 -45.26 18.24
C ALA A 272 -36.53 -46.43 17.33
N ASP A 273 -35.95 -46.60 16.15
CA ASP A 273 -36.22 -47.74 15.25
C ASP A 273 -35.89 -49.08 15.94
N VAL A 274 -34.73 -49.17 16.61
CA VAL A 274 -34.34 -50.38 17.37
C VAL A 274 -35.33 -50.67 18.51
N GLN A 275 -35.75 -49.66 19.27
CA GLN A 275 -36.73 -49.85 20.35
C GLN A 275 -38.09 -50.29 19.79
N LYS A 276 -38.56 -49.69 18.69
CA LYS A 276 -39.83 -50.06 18.06
C LYS A 276 -39.79 -51.46 17.45
N ALA A 277 -38.66 -51.87 16.87
CA ALA A 277 -38.48 -53.23 16.37
C ALA A 277 -38.63 -54.27 17.49
N LYS A 278 -38.02 -54.03 18.66
CA LYS A 278 -38.16 -54.92 19.84
C LYS A 278 -39.61 -55.02 20.31
N LEU A 279 -40.30 -53.88 20.45
CA LEU A 279 -41.71 -53.87 20.85
C LEU A 279 -42.61 -54.61 19.84
N LEU A 280 -42.27 -54.52 18.56
CA LEU A 280 -42.99 -55.25 17.50
C LEU A 280 -42.73 -56.75 17.58
N GLU A 281 -41.49 -57.18 17.81
CA GLU A 281 -41.15 -58.60 18.04
C GLU A 281 -41.90 -59.17 19.26
N GLU A 282 -41.95 -58.43 20.36
CA GLU A 282 -42.69 -58.81 21.57
C GLU A 282 -44.20 -58.92 21.31
N ALA A 283 -44.79 -57.94 20.62
CA ALA A 283 -46.21 -57.95 20.29
C ALA A 283 -46.58 -59.09 19.33
N VAL A 284 -45.75 -59.38 18.33
CA VAL A 284 -45.93 -60.51 17.41
C VAL A 284 -45.84 -61.84 18.16
N ALA A 285 -44.84 -62.01 19.03
CA ALA A 285 -44.69 -63.22 19.84
C ALA A 285 -45.90 -63.45 20.75
N LYS A 286 -46.38 -62.39 21.42
CA LYS A 286 -47.57 -62.45 22.28
C LYS A 286 -48.82 -62.82 21.47
N THR A 287 -48.99 -62.23 20.28
CA THR A 287 -50.12 -62.53 19.39
C THR A 287 -50.10 -63.98 18.94
N LYS A 288 -48.93 -64.52 18.57
CA LYS A 288 -48.79 -65.95 18.22
C LYS A 288 -49.22 -66.86 19.36
N GLY A 289 -48.79 -66.56 20.59
CA GLY A 289 -49.22 -67.29 21.78
C GLY A 289 -50.73 -67.22 22.01
N LEU A 290 -51.33 -66.03 21.85
CA LEU A 290 -52.78 -65.86 21.98
C LEU A 290 -53.55 -66.64 20.91
N THR A 291 -53.09 -66.64 19.65
CA THR A 291 -53.70 -67.40 18.56
C THR A 291 -53.68 -68.91 18.83
N GLU A 292 -52.59 -69.44 19.39
CA GLU A 292 -52.53 -70.84 19.83
C GLU A 292 -53.53 -71.14 20.96
N THR A 293 -53.64 -70.24 21.95
CA THR A 293 -54.63 -70.39 23.04
C THR A 293 -56.06 -70.29 22.54
N PHE A 294 -56.34 -69.43 21.56
CA PHE A 294 -57.63 -69.31 20.90
C PHE A 294 -58.00 -70.61 20.18
N GLY A 295 -57.07 -71.21 19.43
CA GLY A 295 -57.29 -72.49 18.77
C GLY A 295 -57.62 -73.62 19.75
N LYS A 296 -56.92 -73.68 20.89
CA LYS A 296 -57.21 -74.65 21.97
C LYS A 296 -58.59 -74.39 22.61
N ALA A 297 -58.95 -73.13 22.86
CA ALA A 297 -60.25 -72.74 23.39
C ALA A 297 -61.38 -73.15 22.44
N GLU A 298 -61.21 -72.94 21.13
CA GLU A 298 -62.19 -73.31 20.12
C GLU A 298 -62.39 -74.84 20.06
N GLN A 299 -61.30 -75.62 20.08
CA GLN A 299 -61.40 -77.08 20.13
C GLN A 299 -62.13 -77.56 21.38
N ARG A 300 -61.81 -76.99 22.55
CA ARG A 300 -62.48 -77.33 23.81
C ARG A 300 -63.96 -76.99 23.78
N LEU A 301 -64.33 -75.81 23.27
CA LEU A 301 -65.73 -75.42 23.12
C LEU A 301 -66.49 -76.38 22.19
N ARG A 302 -65.90 -76.76 21.05
CA ARG A 302 -66.50 -77.75 20.14
C ARG A 302 -66.74 -79.09 20.83
N TRP A 303 -65.80 -79.55 21.65
CA TRP A 303 -65.94 -80.80 22.40
C TRP A 303 -67.05 -80.72 23.46
N ILE A 304 -67.04 -79.68 24.31
CA ILE A 304 -68.07 -79.47 25.34
C ILE A 304 -69.46 -79.31 24.71
N THR A 305 -69.57 -78.62 23.57
CA THR A 305 -70.83 -78.45 22.84
C THR A 305 -71.40 -79.80 22.41
N ARG A 306 -70.57 -80.68 21.83
CA ARG A 306 -70.99 -82.04 21.43
C ARG A 306 -71.43 -82.88 22.63
N GLU A 307 -70.68 -82.81 23.72
CA GLU A 307 -71.01 -83.52 24.96
C GLU A 307 -72.33 -83.02 25.56
N THR A 308 -72.55 -81.70 25.55
CA THR A 308 -73.80 -81.07 26.02
C THR A 308 -74.98 -81.53 25.17
N GLN A 309 -74.84 -81.55 23.84
CA GLN A 309 -75.88 -82.04 22.92
C GLN A 309 -76.21 -83.53 23.16
N ALA A 310 -75.20 -84.37 23.36
CA ALA A 310 -75.40 -85.78 23.67
C ALA A 310 -76.14 -85.98 25.01
N LYS A 311 -75.79 -85.19 26.04
CA LYS A 311 -76.47 -85.22 27.34
C LYS A 311 -77.90 -84.71 27.26
N GLU A 312 -78.15 -83.65 26.50
CA GLU A 312 -79.50 -83.13 26.25
C GLU A 312 -80.38 -84.18 25.55
N GLN A 313 -79.84 -84.87 24.53
CA GLN A 313 -80.54 -85.98 23.87
C GLN A 313 -80.84 -87.14 24.84
N LEU A 314 -79.91 -87.47 25.73
CA LEU A 314 -80.12 -88.52 26.73
C LEU A 314 -81.21 -88.14 27.75
N VAL A 315 -81.18 -86.90 28.27
CA VAL A 315 -82.24 -86.35 29.13
C VAL A 315 -83.60 -86.42 28.44
N ASN A 316 -83.68 -86.01 27.17
CA ASN A 316 -84.91 -86.07 26.38
C ASN A 316 -85.42 -87.50 26.18
N THR A 317 -84.52 -88.47 26.00
CA THR A 317 -84.87 -89.89 25.84
C THR A 317 -85.40 -90.47 27.14
N GLN A 318 -84.69 -90.26 28.25
CA GLN A 318 -85.09 -90.71 29.59
C GLN A 318 -86.40 -90.04 30.04
N MET A 319 -86.62 -88.77 29.69
CA MET A 319 -87.89 -88.09 29.96
C MET A 319 -89.06 -88.74 29.20
N LYS A 320 -88.88 -89.12 27.93
CA LYS A 320 -89.91 -89.83 27.15
C LYS A 320 -90.20 -91.21 27.73
N GLU A 321 -89.16 -91.94 28.13
CA GLU A 321 -89.28 -93.23 28.80
C GLU A 321 -90.05 -93.10 30.12
N LEU A 322 -89.72 -92.11 30.95
CA LEU A 322 -90.43 -91.81 32.18
C LEU A 322 -91.92 -91.54 31.94
N VAL A 323 -92.27 -90.71 30.94
CA VAL A 323 -93.66 -90.42 30.58
C VAL A 323 -94.40 -91.69 30.14
N SER A 324 -93.75 -92.54 29.35
CA SER A 324 -94.32 -93.82 28.92
C SER A 324 -94.55 -94.78 30.08
N LEU A 325 -93.57 -94.93 30.98
CA LEU A 325 -93.66 -95.78 32.18
C LEU A 325 -94.69 -95.26 33.19
N GLN A 326 -94.83 -93.94 33.31
CA GLN A 326 -95.89 -93.34 34.13
C GLN A 326 -97.28 -93.63 33.55
N ALA A 327 -97.44 -93.58 32.22
CA ALA A 327 -98.70 -93.94 31.58
C ALA A 327 -99.06 -95.42 31.82
N THR A 328 -98.10 -96.35 31.67
CA THR A 328 -98.32 -97.77 31.96
C THR A 328 -98.60 -98.03 33.45
N LEU A 329 -97.89 -97.34 34.34
CA LEU A 329 -98.13 -97.41 35.79
C LEU A 329 -99.54 -96.93 36.15
N VAL A 330 -100.04 -95.84 35.56
CA VAL A 330 -101.42 -95.37 35.79
C VAL A 330 -102.44 -96.41 35.35
N THR A 331 -102.22 -97.06 34.20
CA THR A 331 -103.09 -98.15 33.75
C THR A 331 -103.03 -99.37 34.69
N SER A 332 -101.83 -99.75 35.14
CA SER A 332 -101.63 -100.86 36.08
C SER A 332 -102.29 -100.59 37.43
N LYS A 333 -102.16 -99.37 37.99
CA LYS A 333 -102.86 -98.95 39.22
C LYS A 333 -104.37 -99.13 39.11
N ARG A 334 -104.94 -98.68 37.99
CA ARG A 334 -106.38 -98.83 37.73
C ARG A 334 -106.78 -100.30 37.63
N VAL A 335 -105.99 -101.13 36.94
CA VAL A 335 -106.24 -102.57 36.83
C VAL A 335 -106.16 -103.29 38.19
N VAL A 336 -105.25 -102.89 39.08
CA VAL A 336 -105.20 -103.39 40.47
C VAL A 336 -106.43 -102.96 41.26
N GLU A 337 -106.83 -101.69 41.17
CA GLU A 337 -108.04 -101.17 41.85
C GLU A 337 -109.32 -101.86 41.37
N ASP A 338 -109.46 -102.09 40.06
CA ASP A 338 -110.59 -102.81 39.48
C ASP A 338 -110.58 -104.29 39.91
N SER A 339 -109.40 -104.94 39.97
CA SER A 339 -109.25 -106.32 40.47
C SER A 339 -109.66 -106.47 41.94
N LYS A 340 -109.31 -105.50 42.79
CA LYS A 340 -109.71 -105.46 44.21
C LYS A 340 -111.22 -105.34 44.37
N ARG A 341 -111.88 -104.54 43.53
CA ARG A 341 -113.35 -104.40 43.54
C ARG A 341 -114.00 -105.72 43.15
N GLU A 342 -113.53 -106.35 42.07
CA GLU A 342 -114.04 -107.63 41.58
C GLU A 342 -113.86 -108.76 42.60
N GLN A 343 -112.71 -108.81 43.29
CA GLN A 343 -112.47 -109.74 44.39
C GLN A 343 -113.44 -109.48 45.57
N LEU A 344 -113.61 -108.22 45.99
CA LEU A 344 -114.54 -107.87 47.07
C LEU A 344 -115.98 -108.21 46.72
N ASP A 345 -116.40 -108.00 45.47
CA ASP A 345 -117.75 -108.33 45.02
C ASP A 345 -117.95 -109.86 44.93
N THR A 346 -116.95 -110.61 44.45
CA THR A 346 -116.96 -112.08 44.44
C THR A 346 -116.99 -112.66 45.85
N LEU A 347 -116.21 -112.11 46.80
CA LEU A 347 -116.20 -112.53 48.20
C LEU A 347 -117.51 -112.21 48.92
N LYS A 348 -118.11 -111.04 48.66
CA LYS A 348 -119.46 -110.72 49.16
C LYS A 348 -120.48 -111.71 48.62
N LEU A 349 -120.46 -112.00 47.32
CA LEU A 349 -121.37 -112.97 46.71
C LEU A 349 -121.20 -114.36 47.33
N ALA A 350 -119.96 -114.79 47.56
CA ALA A 350 -119.66 -116.05 48.24
C ALA A 350 -120.25 -116.06 49.67
N HIS A 351 -120.05 -115.00 50.47
CA HIS A 351 -120.62 -114.88 51.80
C HIS A 351 -122.15 -114.77 51.82
N GLU A 352 -122.75 -114.06 50.87
CA GLU A 352 -124.21 -114.00 50.71
C GLU A 352 -124.78 -115.37 50.38
N LYS A 353 -124.08 -116.16 49.55
CA LYS A 353 -124.45 -117.53 49.20
C LYS A 353 -124.22 -118.50 50.37
N GLU A 354 -123.14 -118.36 51.13
CA GLU A 354 -122.93 -119.09 52.39
C GLU A 354 -124.02 -118.77 53.42
N ALA A 355 -124.39 -117.50 53.57
CA ALA A 355 -125.48 -117.09 54.45
C ALA A 355 -126.85 -117.62 53.97
N ALA A 356 -127.10 -117.64 52.66
CA ALA A 356 -128.29 -118.25 52.06
C ALA A 356 -128.31 -119.77 52.28
N MET A 357 -127.16 -120.43 52.19
CA MET A 357 -127.01 -121.85 52.48
C MET A 357 -127.23 -122.16 53.96
N GLU A 358 -126.68 -121.36 54.89
CA GLU A 358 -126.97 -121.48 56.31
C GLU A 358 -128.46 -121.25 56.60
N ALA A 359 -129.09 -120.29 55.91
CA ALA A 359 -130.52 -120.05 56.02
C ALA A 359 -131.32 -121.28 55.54
N LEU A 360 -130.98 -121.83 54.36
CA LEU A 360 -131.58 -123.06 53.84
C LEU A 360 -131.41 -124.22 54.81
N GLN A 361 -130.21 -124.45 55.35
CA GLN A 361 -129.94 -125.46 56.38
C GLN A 361 -130.81 -125.24 57.64
N ARG A 362 -131.03 -123.98 58.07
CA ARG A 362 -131.92 -123.66 59.20
C ARG A 362 -133.40 -123.86 58.89
N THR A 363 -133.83 -123.69 57.64
CA THR A 363 -135.20 -124.04 57.19
C THR A 363 -135.36 -125.56 57.06
N LEU A 364 -134.35 -126.26 56.55
CA LEU A 364 -134.34 -127.72 56.41
C LEU A 364 -134.38 -128.40 57.79
N ALA A 365 -133.59 -127.91 58.75
CA ALA A 365 -133.66 -128.32 60.16
C ALA A 365 -134.99 -127.96 60.85
N LYS A 366 -135.82 -127.07 60.27
CA LYS A 366 -137.18 -126.75 60.74
C LYS A 366 -138.28 -127.53 60.01
N ALA A 367 -137.97 -128.18 58.89
CA ALA A 367 -138.92 -128.93 58.06
C ALA A 367 -138.97 -130.44 58.39
N GLU A 368 -138.10 -130.96 59.28
CA GLU A 368 -138.09 -132.36 59.75
C GLU A 368 -139.30 -132.77 60.62
N LEU A 369 -140.46 -132.08 60.55
CA LEU A 369 -141.65 -132.35 61.37
C LEU A 369 -142.96 -132.65 60.57
N GLY A 370 -142.91 -132.90 59.26
CA GLY A 370 -144.08 -133.44 58.54
C GLY A 370 -143.96 -133.48 57.01
N GLU A 371 -144.10 -134.68 56.44
CA GLU A 371 -143.86 -135.07 55.05
C GLU A 371 -144.63 -134.26 53.98
N VAL A 372 -143.91 -133.67 53.02
CA VAL A 372 -143.97 -133.92 51.55
C VAL A 372 -143.14 -132.84 50.81
N GLN A 373 -142.31 -133.31 49.86
CA GLN A 373 -141.35 -132.62 48.96
C GLN A 373 -139.92 -132.40 49.52
N HIS A 374 -139.07 -133.42 49.34
CA HIS A 374 -137.67 -133.47 49.82
C HIS A 374 -136.61 -133.65 48.71
N GLU A 375 -136.97 -133.70 47.42
CA GLU A 375 -136.00 -133.95 46.33
C GLU A 375 -135.60 -132.69 45.55
N ALA A 376 -136.44 -131.64 45.50
CA ALA A 376 -136.08 -130.36 44.86
C ALA A 376 -135.08 -129.54 45.69
N ASP A 377 -135.09 -129.68 47.02
CA ASP A 377 -134.27 -128.87 47.93
C ASP A 377 -132.81 -129.37 48.09
N GLU A 378 -132.52 -130.67 47.86
CA GLU A 378 -131.14 -131.17 47.88
C GLU A 378 -130.39 -130.87 46.56
N GLU A 379 -131.05 -130.91 45.40
CA GLU A 379 -130.43 -130.46 44.14
C GLU A 379 -130.07 -128.97 44.18
N ASP A 380 -130.96 -128.13 44.73
CA ASP A 380 -130.69 -126.69 44.91
C ASP A 380 -129.53 -126.44 45.90
N LYS A 381 -129.41 -127.25 46.95
CA LYS A 381 -128.32 -127.18 47.92
C LYS A 381 -126.98 -127.66 47.34
N ASP A 382 -126.98 -128.73 46.55
CA ASP A 382 -125.79 -129.21 45.84
C ASP A 382 -125.37 -128.23 44.73
N GLN A 383 -126.32 -127.63 44.02
CA GLN A 383 -126.05 -126.55 43.06
C GLN A 383 -125.45 -125.32 43.77
N LEU A 384 -125.97 -124.93 44.92
CA LEU A 384 -125.39 -123.86 45.75
C LEU A 384 -124.02 -124.24 46.31
N HIS A 385 -123.78 -125.50 46.70
CA HIS A 385 -122.45 -125.96 47.14
C HIS A 385 -121.43 -125.94 46.00
N HIS A 386 -121.79 -126.40 44.82
CA HIS A 386 -120.93 -126.30 43.64
C HIS A 386 -120.72 -124.85 43.21
N GLU A 387 -121.73 -123.98 43.32
CA GLU A 387 -121.61 -122.56 43.03
C GLU A 387 -120.73 -121.83 44.06
N ILE A 388 -120.85 -122.15 45.36
CA ILE A 388 -119.94 -121.63 46.40
C ILE A 388 -118.52 -122.13 46.17
N GLN A 389 -118.31 -123.43 45.92
CA GLN A 389 -116.97 -123.96 45.61
C GLN A 389 -116.37 -123.28 44.36
N ARG A 390 -117.17 -123.06 43.31
CA ARG A 390 -116.76 -122.35 42.10
C ARG A 390 -116.37 -120.90 42.42
N LEU A 391 -117.23 -120.16 43.13
CA LEU A 391 -116.99 -118.76 43.53
C LEU A 391 -115.78 -118.63 44.47
N THR A 392 -115.54 -119.60 45.34
CA THR A 392 -114.36 -119.64 46.23
C THR A 392 -113.08 -119.92 45.44
N MET A 393 -113.12 -120.81 44.45
CA MET A 393 -111.99 -121.01 43.53
C MET A 393 -111.74 -119.79 42.62
N GLU A 394 -112.80 -119.17 42.11
CA GLU A 394 -112.74 -117.89 41.39
C GLU A 394 -112.14 -116.79 42.29
N GLY A 395 -112.51 -116.73 43.57
CA GLY A 395 -111.92 -115.83 44.56
C GLY A 395 -110.43 -116.07 44.80
N ALA A 396 -110.01 -117.33 44.96
CA ALA A 396 -108.59 -117.68 45.15
C ALA A 396 -107.73 -117.40 43.90
N THR A 397 -108.28 -117.62 42.70
CA THR A 397 -107.58 -117.26 41.45
C THR A 397 -107.52 -115.74 41.23
N LEU A 398 -108.57 -115.00 41.59
CA LEU A 398 -108.56 -113.54 41.62
C LEU A 398 -107.53 -112.99 42.62
N GLU A 399 -107.32 -113.64 43.77
CA GLU A 399 -106.29 -113.27 44.75
C GLU A 399 -104.86 -113.45 44.19
N ILE A 400 -104.58 -114.55 43.49
CA ILE A 400 -103.30 -114.75 42.79
C ILE A 400 -103.10 -113.71 41.68
N LEU A 401 -104.16 -113.42 40.91
CA LEU A 401 -104.12 -112.39 39.87
C LEU A 401 -103.93 -110.98 40.44
N GLU A 402 -104.56 -110.66 41.57
CA GLU A 402 -104.34 -109.41 42.30
C GLU A 402 -102.91 -109.31 42.81
N GLY A 403 -102.37 -110.38 43.40
CA GLY A 403 -100.97 -110.47 43.83
C GLY A 403 -99.99 -110.21 42.68
N ALA A 404 -100.19 -110.87 41.55
CA ALA A 404 -99.36 -110.66 40.34
C ALA A 404 -99.46 -109.22 39.79
N LYS A 405 -100.67 -108.64 39.75
CA LYS A 405 -100.88 -107.24 39.32
C LYS A 405 -100.27 -106.23 40.31
N ALA A 406 -100.32 -106.51 41.61
CA ALA A 406 -99.73 -105.68 42.65
C ALA A 406 -98.20 -105.72 42.62
N GLU A 407 -97.61 -106.89 42.35
CA GLU A 407 -96.17 -107.03 42.10
C GLU A 407 -95.73 -106.29 40.84
N GLU A 408 -96.48 -106.41 39.74
CA GLU A 408 -96.25 -105.64 38.52
C GLU A 408 -96.32 -104.13 38.77
N LYS A 409 -97.34 -103.66 39.51
CA LYS A 409 -97.46 -102.26 39.92
C LYS A 409 -96.24 -101.81 40.75
N ASN A 410 -95.84 -102.58 41.77
CA ASN A 410 -94.70 -102.22 42.62
C ASN A 410 -93.38 -102.23 41.83
N SER A 411 -93.23 -103.15 40.87
CA SER A 411 -92.11 -103.19 39.93
C SER A 411 -92.08 -101.94 39.03
N LEU A 412 -93.23 -101.54 38.47
CA LEU A 412 -93.37 -100.31 37.68
C LEU A 412 -93.12 -99.05 38.52
N GLU A 413 -93.56 -98.99 39.78
CA GLU A 413 -93.25 -97.90 40.71
C GLU A 413 -91.74 -97.79 40.98
N ALA A 414 -91.06 -98.92 41.19
CA ALA A 414 -89.62 -98.95 41.35
C ALA A 414 -88.88 -98.49 40.07
N GLN A 415 -89.31 -98.93 38.89
CA GLN A 415 -88.73 -98.51 37.61
C GLN A 415 -88.95 -97.02 37.33
N VAL A 416 -90.14 -96.48 37.62
CA VAL A 416 -90.43 -95.04 37.48
C VAL A 416 -89.52 -94.22 38.38
N GLU A 417 -89.33 -94.62 39.64
CA GLU A 417 -88.47 -93.89 40.58
C GLU A 417 -86.99 -94.02 40.20
N GLU A 418 -86.53 -95.18 39.73
CA GLU A 418 -85.17 -95.37 39.22
C GLU A 418 -84.88 -94.48 38.00
N VAL A 419 -85.79 -94.43 37.02
CA VAL A 419 -85.67 -93.55 35.84
C VAL A 419 -85.72 -92.07 36.25
N ARG A 420 -86.56 -91.72 37.24
CA ARG A 420 -86.62 -90.35 37.78
C ARG A 420 -85.32 -89.92 38.43
N LEU A 421 -84.72 -90.76 39.28
CA LEU A 421 -83.43 -90.48 39.90
C LEU A 421 -82.30 -90.36 38.87
N LYS A 422 -82.28 -91.24 37.86
CA LYS A 422 -81.34 -91.13 36.72
C LYS A 422 -81.54 -89.83 35.95
N LEU A 423 -82.79 -89.44 35.71
CA LEU A 423 -83.13 -88.20 35.00
C LEU A 423 -82.68 -86.95 35.76
N ASP A 424 -82.89 -86.89 37.06
CA ASP A 424 -82.49 -85.73 37.87
C ASP A 424 -80.95 -85.61 37.94
N THR A 425 -80.24 -86.74 38.08
CA THR A 425 -78.77 -86.77 37.96
C THR A 425 -78.30 -86.27 36.59
N LEU A 426 -78.92 -86.72 35.50
CA LEU A 426 -78.58 -86.29 34.15
C LEU A 426 -78.89 -84.81 33.89
N LYS A 427 -79.92 -84.24 34.52
CA LYS A 427 -80.22 -82.80 34.44
C LYS A 427 -79.15 -81.98 35.16
N GLU A 428 -78.73 -82.38 36.35
CA GLU A 428 -77.64 -81.70 37.07
C GLU A 428 -76.34 -81.72 36.26
N GLU A 429 -75.99 -82.88 35.70
CA GLU A 429 -74.84 -83.00 34.80
C GLU A 429 -74.99 -82.11 33.56
N LEU A 430 -76.18 -82.04 32.95
CA LEU A 430 -76.46 -81.17 31.80
C LEU A 430 -76.29 -79.69 32.16
N TYR A 431 -76.80 -79.24 33.30
CA TYR A 431 -76.61 -77.86 33.76
C TYR A 431 -75.13 -77.52 33.99
N ALA A 432 -74.38 -78.42 34.63
CA ALA A 432 -72.93 -78.24 34.81
C ALA A 432 -72.19 -78.16 33.47
N LYS A 433 -72.60 -78.93 32.46
CA LYS A 433 -72.04 -78.86 31.11
C LYS A 433 -72.42 -77.57 30.37
N GLN A 434 -73.66 -77.09 30.51
CA GLN A 434 -74.09 -75.80 29.98
C GLN A 434 -73.30 -74.63 30.59
N GLU A 435 -73.07 -74.65 31.91
CA GLU A 435 -72.22 -73.65 32.57
C GLU A 435 -70.77 -73.70 32.07
N ALA A 436 -70.21 -74.92 31.93
CA ALA A 436 -68.88 -75.10 31.37
C ALA A 436 -68.77 -74.63 29.91
N MET A 437 -69.83 -74.80 29.12
CA MET A 437 -69.93 -74.29 27.74
C MET A 437 -69.94 -72.76 27.70
N GLN A 438 -70.69 -72.12 28.61
CA GLN A 438 -70.72 -70.65 28.72
C GLN A 438 -69.34 -70.10 29.09
N LYS A 439 -68.70 -70.65 30.12
CA LYS A 439 -67.33 -70.26 30.52
C LYS A 439 -66.32 -70.45 29.37
N ALA A 440 -66.43 -71.53 28.60
CA ALA A 440 -65.56 -71.77 27.45
C ALA A 440 -65.82 -70.77 26.32
N THR A 441 -67.07 -70.34 26.12
CA THR A 441 -67.45 -69.32 25.13
C THR A 441 -66.90 -67.95 25.52
N ASP A 442 -67.05 -67.56 26.79
CA ASP A 442 -66.54 -66.29 27.29
C ASP A 442 -65.01 -66.24 27.21
N PHE A 443 -64.33 -67.33 27.58
CA PHE A 443 -62.87 -67.44 27.44
C PHE A 443 -62.42 -67.32 25.98
N LYS A 444 -63.12 -67.94 25.03
CA LYS A 444 -62.85 -67.81 23.59
C LYS A 444 -63.00 -66.35 23.13
N ASN A 445 -64.11 -65.70 23.50
CA ASN A 445 -64.40 -64.34 23.09
C ASN A 445 -63.38 -63.33 23.66
N GLU A 446 -62.99 -63.49 24.93
CA GLU A 446 -61.97 -62.67 25.57
C GLU A 446 -60.60 -62.85 24.88
N THR A 447 -60.22 -64.10 24.58
CA THR A 447 -58.96 -64.37 23.86
C THR A 447 -58.98 -63.76 22.46
N GLN A 448 -60.11 -63.84 21.74
CA GLN A 448 -60.26 -63.22 20.41
C GLN A 448 -60.13 -61.70 20.47
N LYS A 449 -60.73 -61.07 21.48
CA LYS A 449 -60.61 -59.63 21.71
C LYS A 449 -59.16 -59.23 21.98
N GLN A 450 -58.44 -60.02 22.78
CA GLN A 450 -57.02 -59.78 23.05
C GLN A 450 -56.15 -59.92 21.80
N VAL A 451 -56.43 -60.91 20.94
CA VAL A 451 -55.76 -61.03 19.62
C VAL A 451 -55.99 -59.77 18.79
N ALA A 452 -57.24 -59.34 18.62
CA ALA A 452 -57.57 -58.15 17.83
C ALA A 452 -56.87 -56.87 18.36
N THR A 453 -56.85 -56.66 19.68
CA THR A 453 -56.16 -55.51 20.28
C THR A 453 -54.65 -55.55 20.05
N ASN A 454 -54.03 -56.73 20.08
CA ASN A 454 -52.61 -56.86 19.80
C ASN A 454 -52.31 -56.69 18.30
N GLU A 455 -53.18 -57.17 17.39
CA GLU A 455 -53.04 -56.95 15.94
C GLU A 455 -53.09 -55.46 15.59
N GLU A 456 -54.00 -54.71 16.21
CA GLU A 456 -54.06 -53.25 16.09
C GLU A 456 -52.76 -52.59 16.61
N MET A 457 -52.25 -53.05 17.77
CA MET A 457 -50.97 -52.59 18.29
C MET A 457 -49.80 -52.86 17.33
N ILE A 458 -49.76 -54.04 16.70
CA ILE A 458 -48.75 -54.40 15.69
C ILE A 458 -48.86 -53.46 14.48
N ALA A 459 -50.08 -53.20 13.99
CA ALA A 459 -50.29 -52.28 12.88
C ALA A 459 -49.80 -50.86 13.21
N ASN A 460 -50.14 -50.35 14.40
CA ASN A 460 -49.69 -49.04 14.88
C ASN A 460 -48.16 -48.97 15.03
N LEU A 461 -47.52 -49.99 15.63
CA LEU A 461 -46.06 -50.06 15.75
C LEU A 461 -45.36 -50.14 14.38
N THR A 462 -45.95 -50.87 13.43
CA THR A 462 -45.44 -50.99 12.06
C THR A 462 -45.49 -49.64 11.34
N SER A 463 -46.61 -48.93 11.45
CA SER A 463 -46.79 -47.59 10.89
C SER A 463 -45.78 -46.59 11.48
N GLN A 464 -45.65 -46.54 12.81
CA GLN A 464 -44.67 -45.68 13.48
C GLN A 464 -43.24 -45.98 13.06
N ARG A 465 -42.88 -47.27 12.92
CA ARG A 465 -41.55 -47.66 12.44
C ARG A 465 -41.29 -47.21 11.01
N SER A 466 -42.30 -47.26 10.14
CA SER A 466 -42.22 -46.75 8.77
C SER A 466 -41.97 -45.23 8.75
N GLU A 467 -42.69 -44.47 9.59
CA GLU A 467 -42.50 -43.01 9.74
C GLU A 467 -41.08 -42.67 10.23
N ILE A 468 -40.58 -43.38 11.24
CA ILE A 468 -39.20 -43.24 11.73
C ILE A 468 -38.19 -43.52 10.60
N GLY A 469 -38.42 -44.57 9.81
CA GLY A 469 -37.57 -44.90 8.66
C GLY A 469 -37.56 -43.81 7.58
N SER A 470 -38.72 -43.22 7.28
CA SER A 470 -38.83 -42.08 6.36
C SER A 470 -38.09 -40.85 6.88
N ALA A 471 -38.31 -40.50 8.16
CA ALA A 471 -37.62 -39.39 8.81
C ALA A 471 -36.09 -39.59 8.83
N ARG A 472 -35.62 -40.81 9.12
CA ARG A 472 -34.18 -41.14 9.08
C ARG A 472 -33.61 -40.93 7.69
N THR A 473 -34.31 -41.40 6.65
CA THR A 473 -33.89 -41.24 5.25
C THR A 473 -33.79 -39.77 4.86
N ALA A 474 -34.75 -38.94 5.29
CA ALA A 474 -34.71 -37.50 5.09
C ALA A 474 -33.51 -36.84 5.79
N ARG A 475 -33.22 -37.24 7.04
CA ARG A 475 -32.03 -36.75 7.76
C ARG A 475 -30.72 -37.17 7.10
N ILE A 476 -30.60 -38.39 6.59
CA ILE A 476 -29.43 -38.83 5.82
C ILE A 476 -29.25 -37.99 4.56
N SER A 477 -30.33 -37.71 3.82
CA SER A 477 -30.27 -36.82 2.64
C SER A 477 -29.77 -35.43 3.00
N GLN A 478 -30.29 -34.84 4.09
CA GLN A 478 -29.82 -33.53 4.59
C GLN A 478 -28.35 -33.56 5.01
N MET A 479 -27.89 -34.62 5.69
CA MET A 479 -26.47 -34.79 6.04
C MET A 479 -25.58 -34.77 4.79
N ASN A 480 -25.98 -35.48 3.73
CA ASN A 480 -25.21 -35.52 2.49
C ASN A 480 -25.12 -34.15 1.81
N VAL A 481 -26.22 -33.39 1.79
CA VAL A 481 -26.25 -32.02 1.24
C VAL A 481 -25.33 -31.09 2.05
N LEU A 482 -25.43 -31.12 3.38
CA LEU A 482 -24.59 -30.31 4.26
C LEU A 482 -23.11 -30.67 4.12
N SER A 483 -22.79 -31.98 4.06
CA SER A 483 -21.41 -32.45 3.86
C SER A 483 -20.85 -32.00 2.51
N ALA A 484 -21.65 -32.07 1.44
CA ALA A 484 -21.23 -31.59 0.12
C ALA A 484 -20.98 -30.08 0.13
N ARG A 485 -21.84 -29.31 0.81
CA ARG A 485 -21.67 -27.85 0.94
C ARG A 485 -20.41 -27.48 1.72
N ILE A 486 -20.10 -28.19 2.80
CA ILE A 486 -18.86 -28.02 3.58
C ILE A 486 -17.63 -28.32 2.72
N GLN A 487 -17.66 -29.39 1.92
CA GLN A 487 -16.57 -29.73 1.01
C GLN A 487 -16.38 -28.66 -0.09
N GLN A 488 -17.47 -28.15 -0.65
CA GLN A 488 -17.41 -27.05 -1.61
C GLN A 488 -16.76 -25.80 -1.00
N LEU A 489 -17.21 -25.37 0.18
CA LEU A 489 -16.66 -24.21 0.88
C LEU A 489 -15.17 -24.39 1.22
N SER A 490 -14.76 -25.62 1.59
CA SER A 490 -13.34 -25.93 1.81
C SER A 490 -12.50 -25.81 0.53
N GLY A 491 -13.06 -26.22 -0.61
CA GLY A 491 -12.43 -25.99 -1.92
C GLY A 491 -12.32 -24.51 -2.27
N ASP A 492 -13.38 -23.74 -2.00
CA ASP A 492 -13.40 -22.29 -2.22
C ASP A 492 -12.40 -21.56 -1.31
N GLU A 493 -12.26 -21.96 -0.05
CA GLU A 493 -11.22 -21.48 0.87
C GLU A 493 -9.81 -21.73 0.31
N ALA A 494 -9.53 -22.94 -0.19
CA ALA A 494 -8.23 -23.26 -0.79
C ALA A 494 -7.94 -22.38 -2.02
N ASN A 495 -8.96 -22.14 -2.86
CA ASN A 495 -8.86 -21.24 -4.02
C ASN A 495 -8.64 -19.78 -3.60
N LEU A 496 -9.35 -19.29 -2.59
CA LEU A 496 -9.17 -17.92 -2.06
C LEU A 496 -7.78 -17.73 -1.47
N ASN A 497 -7.28 -18.71 -0.69
CA ASN A 497 -5.92 -18.69 -0.16
C ASN A 497 -4.87 -18.68 -1.27
N ALA A 498 -5.06 -19.45 -2.34
CA ALA A 498 -4.20 -19.40 -3.52
C ALA A 498 -4.21 -18.03 -4.19
N ASN A 499 -5.39 -17.43 -4.37
CA ASN A 499 -5.53 -16.09 -4.98
C ASN A 499 -4.89 -14.99 -4.13
N ILE A 500 -5.08 -15.02 -2.80
CA ILE A 500 -4.41 -14.10 -1.88
C ILE A 500 -2.88 -14.24 -1.99
N SER A 501 -2.37 -15.48 -2.08
CA SER A 501 -0.94 -15.73 -2.26
C SER A 501 -0.39 -15.15 -3.57
N VAL A 502 -1.16 -15.24 -4.66
CA VAL A 502 -0.80 -14.61 -5.95
C VAL A 502 -0.73 -13.09 -5.82
N VAL A 503 -1.73 -12.46 -5.21
CA VAL A 503 -1.74 -11.00 -4.96
C VAL A 503 -0.53 -10.58 -4.12
N VAL A 504 -0.23 -11.31 -3.03
CA VAL A 504 0.94 -11.04 -2.18
C VAL A 504 2.26 -11.21 -2.95
N LYS A 505 2.36 -12.17 -3.87
CA LYS A 505 3.53 -12.30 -4.74
C LYS A 505 3.67 -11.11 -5.69
N HIS A 506 2.56 -10.62 -6.25
CA HIS A 506 2.57 -9.42 -7.08
C HIS A 506 2.97 -8.18 -6.28
N GLN A 507 2.46 -8.00 -5.05
CA GLN A 507 2.88 -6.91 -4.15
C GLN A 507 4.38 -6.91 -3.93
N ARG A 508 4.97 -8.06 -3.54
CA ARG A 508 6.42 -8.18 -3.34
C ARG A 508 7.24 -7.88 -4.59
N LYS A 509 6.71 -8.24 -5.76
CA LYS A 509 7.36 -7.94 -7.04
C LYS A 509 7.32 -6.44 -7.31
N ASN A 510 6.16 -5.81 -7.10
CA ASN A 510 5.97 -4.38 -7.29
C ASN A 510 6.81 -3.55 -6.31
N GLU A 511 6.88 -3.94 -5.03
CA GLU A 511 7.77 -3.34 -4.02
C GLU A 511 9.25 -3.38 -4.45
N ALA A 512 9.69 -4.49 -5.07
CA ALA A 512 11.05 -4.61 -5.58
C ALA A 512 11.32 -3.72 -6.80
N GLU A 513 10.33 -3.59 -7.70
CA GLU A 513 10.37 -2.68 -8.85
C GLU A 513 10.37 -1.21 -8.39
N GLU A 514 9.52 -0.83 -7.43
CA GLU A 514 9.49 0.52 -6.83
C GLU A 514 10.84 0.87 -6.18
N LYS A 515 11.46 -0.08 -5.46
CA LYS A 515 12.78 0.13 -4.87
C LYS A 515 13.85 0.38 -5.94
N ALA A 516 13.85 -0.38 -7.03
CA ALA A 516 14.81 -0.20 -8.13
C ALA A 516 14.61 1.15 -8.86
N LEU A 517 13.36 1.59 -9.03
CA LEU A 517 13.03 2.90 -9.59
C LEU A 517 13.50 4.04 -8.67
N ASN A 518 13.30 3.92 -7.36
CA ASN A 518 13.78 4.89 -6.38
C ASN A 518 15.32 4.99 -6.36
N GLU A 519 16.01 3.84 -6.37
CA GLU A 519 17.48 3.80 -6.49
C GLU A 519 17.95 4.51 -7.78
N SER A 520 17.26 4.27 -8.90
CA SER A 520 17.56 4.94 -10.17
C SER A 520 17.31 6.47 -10.14
N LEU A 521 16.28 6.92 -9.42
CA LEU A 521 16.03 8.34 -9.21
C LEU A 521 17.10 9.00 -8.34
N ASP A 522 17.54 8.32 -7.28
CA ASP A 522 18.58 8.84 -6.40
C ASP A 522 19.94 8.93 -7.12
N GLU A 523 20.27 7.96 -7.98
CA GLU A 523 21.43 8.04 -8.87
C GLU A 523 21.35 9.24 -9.83
N LEU A 524 20.18 9.47 -10.44
CA LEU A 524 19.94 10.63 -11.31
C LEU A 524 20.08 11.95 -10.56
N ARG A 525 19.54 12.04 -9.34
CA ARG A 525 19.66 13.23 -8.48
C ARG A 525 21.11 13.51 -8.08
N GLY A 526 21.88 12.47 -7.76
CA GLY A 526 23.32 12.58 -7.54
C GLY A 526 24.04 13.14 -8.77
N ALA A 527 23.75 12.58 -9.95
CA ALA A 527 24.32 13.05 -11.21
C ALA A 527 23.92 14.50 -11.54
N PHE A 528 22.67 14.91 -11.23
CA PHE A 528 22.22 16.30 -11.36
C PHE A 528 23.07 17.25 -10.52
N GLY A 529 23.26 16.94 -9.23
CA GLY A 529 24.07 17.74 -8.32
C GLY A 529 25.52 17.91 -8.80
N GLU A 530 26.12 16.86 -9.38
CA GLU A 530 27.45 16.95 -9.98
C GLU A 530 27.49 17.88 -11.21
N THR A 531 26.50 17.79 -12.11
CA THR A 531 26.42 18.71 -13.26
C THR A 531 26.17 20.15 -12.86
N GLU A 532 25.37 20.41 -11.83
CA GLU A 532 25.16 21.78 -11.33
C GLU A 532 26.46 22.35 -10.77
N LEU A 533 27.22 21.55 -10.01
CA LEU A 533 28.51 21.98 -9.47
C LEU A 533 29.55 22.29 -10.56
N VAL A 534 29.55 21.52 -11.65
CA VAL A 534 30.36 21.83 -12.85
C VAL A 534 29.87 23.11 -13.52
N ARG A 535 28.56 23.30 -13.64
CA ARG A 535 27.97 24.49 -14.25
C ARG A 535 28.31 25.77 -13.47
N GLU A 536 28.27 25.72 -12.13
CA GLU A 536 28.67 26.84 -11.28
C GLU A 536 30.15 27.19 -11.45
N LYS A 537 31.04 26.18 -11.41
CA LYS A 537 32.47 26.40 -11.68
C LYS A 537 32.74 26.99 -13.06
N ASN A 538 32.05 26.50 -14.09
CA ASN A 538 32.19 27.04 -15.44
C ASN A 538 31.69 28.49 -15.52
N LYS A 539 30.64 28.85 -14.78
CA LYS A 539 30.14 30.22 -14.70
C LYS A 539 31.15 31.16 -14.04
N GLU A 540 31.72 30.76 -12.89
CA GLU A 540 32.78 31.53 -12.22
C GLU A 540 34.01 31.71 -13.13
N THR A 541 34.38 30.65 -13.86
CA THR A 541 35.50 30.69 -14.83
C THR A 541 35.18 31.62 -16.00
N ASN A 542 33.95 31.62 -16.49
CA ASN A 542 33.52 32.51 -17.57
C ASN A 542 33.49 33.98 -17.11
N GLU A 543 33.03 34.26 -15.89
CA GLU A 543 33.04 35.61 -15.30
C GLU A 543 34.46 36.15 -15.17
N THR A 544 35.42 35.32 -14.73
CA THR A 544 36.85 35.69 -14.65
C THR A 544 37.47 35.90 -16.03
N VAL A 545 37.23 35.01 -17.00
CA VAL A 545 37.69 35.18 -18.39
C VAL A 545 37.11 36.45 -19.03
N THR A 546 35.84 36.76 -18.77
CA THR A 546 35.18 37.96 -19.31
C THR A 546 35.79 39.24 -18.73
N GLN A 547 36.04 39.28 -17.41
CA GLN A 547 36.72 40.40 -16.76
C GLN A 547 38.15 40.60 -17.28
N GLU A 548 38.91 39.52 -17.51
CA GLU A 548 40.24 39.60 -18.11
C GLU A 548 40.20 40.13 -19.55
N LEU A 549 39.21 39.73 -20.35
CA LEU A 549 38.99 40.25 -21.72
C LEU A 549 38.57 41.73 -21.74
N GLU A 550 37.76 42.18 -20.79
CA GLU A 550 37.37 43.59 -20.67
C GLU A 550 38.53 44.50 -20.25
N ALA A 551 39.47 44.00 -19.43
CA ALA A 551 40.64 44.75 -18.97
C ALA A 551 41.77 44.82 -20.02
N LEU A 552 41.82 43.87 -20.96
CA LEU A 552 42.87 43.75 -21.98
C LEU A 552 43.05 45.01 -22.86
N PRO A 553 41.99 45.63 -23.41
CA PRO A 553 42.11 46.85 -24.20
C PRO A 553 42.78 48.00 -23.44
N ASP A 554 42.49 48.15 -22.16
CA ASP A 554 43.07 49.22 -21.34
C ASP A 554 44.51 48.90 -20.94
N MET A 555 44.87 47.62 -20.74
CA MET A 555 46.26 47.19 -20.58
C MET A 555 47.08 47.40 -21.86
N ILE A 556 46.51 47.12 -23.03
CA ILE A 556 47.16 47.39 -24.33
C ILE A 556 47.34 48.91 -24.52
N LYS A 557 46.32 49.72 -24.21
CA LYS A 557 46.45 51.18 -24.24
C LYS A 557 47.51 51.69 -23.27
N GLN A 558 47.60 51.15 -22.07
CA GLN A 558 48.65 51.51 -21.10
C GLN A 558 50.04 51.18 -21.64
N ALA A 559 50.24 49.99 -22.21
CA ALA A 559 51.51 49.61 -22.84
C ALA A 559 51.87 50.52 -24.03
N GLN A 560 50.88 50.86 -24.88
CA GLN A 560 51.07 51.79 -25.99
C GLN A 560 51.32 53.24 -25.52
N LEU A 561 50.71 53.68 -24.41
CA LEU A 561 50.96 54.99 -23.80
C LEU A 561 52.34 55.06 -23.16
N GLU A 562 52.81 54.01 -22.49
CA GLU A 562 54.19 53.91 -22.01
C GLU A 562 55.18 53.96 -23.18
N GLN A 563 54.89 53.26 -24.29
CA GLN A 563 55.72 53.34 -25.50
C GLN A 563 55.77 54.76 -26.06
N ARG A 564 54.63 55.45 -26.15
CA ARG A 564 54.58 56.86 -26.61
C ARG A 564 55.28 57.80 -25.65
N ARG A 565 55.15 57.57 -24.34
CA ARG A 565 55.84 58.36 -23.30
C ARG A 565 57.35 58.16 -23.40
N LEU A 566 57.81 56.93 -23.57
CA LEU A 566 59.23 56.63 -23.81
C LEU A 566 59.72 57.27 -25.12
N GLN A 567 58.91 57.27 -26.20
CA GLN A 567 59.23 57.98 -27.44
C GLN A 567 59.30 59.50 -27.26
N ALA A 568 58.41 60.08 -26.45
CA ALA A 568 58.43 61.51 -26.12
C ALA A 568 59.64 61.88 -25.24
N GLU A 569 59.94 61.09 -24.20
CA GLU A 569 61.13 61.26 -23.36
C GLU A 569 62.43 61.11 -24.19
N ARG A 570 62.44 60.26 -25.23
CA ARG A 570 63.55 60.17 -26.21
C ARG A 570 63.69 61.42 -27.07
N ALA A 571 62.59 61.96 -27.60
CA ALA A 571 62.61 63.20 -28.37
C ALA A 571 63.07 64.39 -27.50
N GLU A 572 62.64 64.44 -26.24
CA GLU A 572 63.08 65.44 -25.26
C GLU A 572 64.57 65.28 -24.92
N MET A 573 65.08 64.06 -24.76
CA MET A 573 66.52 63.83 -24.57
C MET A 573 67.34 64.24 -25.80
N GLN A 574 66.92 63.89 -27.02
CA GLN A 574 67.61 64.31 -28.25
C GLN A 574 67.65 65.83 -28.37
N VAL A 575 66.53 66.51 -28.09
CA VAL A 575 66.48 67.99 -28.07
C VAL A 575 67.38 68.57 -26.96
N GLN A 576 67.46 67.94 -25.78
CA GLN A 576 68.39 68.35 -24.72
C GLN A 576 69.86 68.12 -25.07
N GLU A 577 70.19 67.03 -25.76
CA GLU A 577 71.54 66.76 -26.26
C GLU A 577 71.91 67.74 -27.38
N GLU A 578 71.01 68.04 -28.31
CA GLU A 578 71.19 69.09 -29.32
C GLU A 578 71.33 70.49 -28.70
N LEU A 579 70.55 70.80 -27.66
CA LEU A 579 70.68 72.04 -26.89
C LEU A 579 72.00 72.12 -26.14
N LYS A 580 72.47 71.02 -25.54
CA LYS A 580 73.79 70.96 -24.88
C LYS A 580 74.91 71.13 -25.90
N ALA A 581 74.84 70.45 -27.05
CA ALA A 581 75.80 70.61 -28.14
C ALA A 581 75.83 72.06 -28.66
N ASN A 582 74.67 72.72 -28.79
CA ASN A 582 74.59 74.13 -29.16
C ASN A 582 75.13 75.06 -28.06
N GLN A 583 74.87 74.78 -26.78
CA GLN A 583 75.43 75.54 -25.66
C GLN A 583 76.96 75.40 -25.60
N GLU A 584 77.50 74.20 -25.79
CA GLU A 584 78.95 73.98 -25.89
C GLU A 584 79.57 74.71 -27.09
N ASN A 585 78.88 74.75 -28.23
CA ASN A 585 79.34 75.48 -29.41
C ASN A 585 79.33 77.00 -29.18
N THR A 586 78.36 77.49 -28.41
CA THR A 586 78.27 78.91 -28.03
C THR A 586 79.36 79.29 -27.03
N VAL A 587 79.66 78.42 -26.07
CA VAL A 587 80.75 78.60 -25.10
C VAL A 587 82.12 78.55 -25.78
N LYS A 588 82.34 77.66 -26.76
CA LYS A 588 83.55 77.65 -27.60
C LYS A 588 83.73 78.97 -28.37
N LYS A 589 82.69 79.49 -29.01
CA LYS A 589 82.73 80.80 -29.69
C LYS A 589 83.05 81.97 -28.76
N GLN A 590 82.55 81.94 -27.52
CA GLN A 590 82.90 82.96 -26.51
C GLN A 590 84.36 82.85 -26.03
N LEU A 591 84.88 81.64 -25.85
CA LEU A 591 86.29 81.39 -25.51
C LEU A 591 87.27 81.80 -26.62
N ASP A 592 86.89 81.65 -27.89
CA ASP A 592 87.72 82.08 -29.02
C ASP A 592 87.73 83.61 -29.21
N SER A 593 86.63 84.30 -28.89
CA SER A 593 86.58 85.77 -28.90
C SER A 593 87.46 86.43 -27.82
N THR A 594 87.52 85.83 -26.62
CA THR A 594 88.39 86.31 -25.53
C THR A 594 89.87 86.01 -25.77
N ARG A 595 90.18 85.02 -26.61
CA ARG A 595 91.56 84.67 -27.00
C ARG A 595 92.13 85.63 -28.05
N GLN A 596 91.32 86.14 -28.97
CA GLN A 596 91.72 87.16 -29.96
C GLN A 596 91.92 88.56 -29.36
N GLU A 597 91.22 88.93 -28.28
CA GLU A 597 91.44 90.20 -27.57
C GLU A 597 92.76 90.20 -26.79
N ARG A 598 93.19 89.06 -26.22
CA ARG A 598 94.48 88.94 -25.53
C ARG A 598 95.69 88.97 -26.46
N GLU A 599 95.57 88.52 -27.71
CA GLU A 599 96.65 88.60 -28.70
C GLU A 599 96.84 90.01 -29.30
N LYS A 600 95.82 90.88 -29.25
CA LYS A 600 95.94 92.30 -29.67
C LYS A 600 96.56 93.19 -28.58
N LEU A 601 96.48 92.82 -27.31
CA LEU A 601 97.13 93.50 -26.18
C LEU A 601 98.63 93.14 -26.03
N ALA A 602 99.07 92.00 -26.58
CA ALA A 602 100.46 91.54 -26.45
C ALA A 602 101.44 92.06 -27.53
N LYS A 603 100.98 92.91 -28.46
CA LYS A 603 101.80 93.48 -29.56
C LYS A 603 102.07 94.99 -29.46
N ALA A 604 101.68 95.64 -28.36
CA ALA A 604 101.76 97.11 -28.22
C ALA A 604 102.65 97.64 -27.08
N GLU A 605 103.38 96.81 -26.32
CA GLU A 605 104.29 97.33 -25.28
C GLU A 605 105.59 96.53 -25.19
N LEU A 606 106.63 97.02 -25.88
CA LEU A 606 108.03 96.72 -25.66
C LEU A 606 108.74 98.07 -25.54
N GLU A 607 109.53 98.23 -24.46
CA GLU A 607 110.47 99.34 -24.13
C GLU A 607 109.90 100.56 -23.35
N VAL A 608 110.15 100.67 -22.04
CA VAL A 608 111.33 101.31 -21.41
C VAL A 608 111.26 101.30 -19.86
N GLN A 609 112.30 100.72 -19.26
CA GLN A 609 113.05 100.95 -17.99
C GLN A 609 112.43 101.49 -16.68
N ILE A 610 112.80 100.75 -15.62
CA ILE A 610 112.63 100.82 -14.15
C ILE A 610 113.52 101.91 -13.50
N PRO A 611 113.17 102.53 -12.33
CA PRO A 611 113.84 102.18 -11.05
C PRO A 611 113.04 102.28 -9.71
N LEU A 612 113.35 101.31 -8.84
CA LEU A 612 113.69 101.38 -7.38
C LEU A 612 112.63 101.55 -6.26
N GLN A 613 112.46 100.45 -5.52
CA GLN A 613 112.62 100.26 -4.05
C GLN A 613 111.83 101.12 -3.03
N HIS A 614 110.95 100.48 -2.24
CA HIS A 614 111.17 100.28 -0.79
C HIS A 614 110.12 99.38 -0.07
N LYS A 615 110.64 98.40 0.70
CA LYS A 615 110.16 97.81 1.99
C LYS A 615 108.79 97.09 2.00
N GLU A 616 108.74 95.77 2.16
CA GLU A 616 109.05 94.96 3.37
C GLU A 616 108.44 95.47 4.68
N ARG A 617 107.59 94.61 5.28
CA ARG A 617 107.25 94.52 6.71
C ARG A 617 106.41 95.63 7.35
N GLU A 618 105.15 95.69 6.95
CA GLU A 618 103.99 96.06 7.78
C GLU A 618 102.77 95.37 7.11
N ARG A 619 102.03 94.40 7.63
CA ARG A 619 101.71 93.99 9.01
C ARG A 619 101.22 92.54 8.99
N GLN A 620 102.00 91.62 9.54
CA GLN A 620 101.44 90.71 10.54
C GLN A 620 101.03 91.63 11.71
N LEU A 621 99.83 91.46 12.28
CA LEU A 621 99.37 92.18 13.47
C LEU A 621 98.76 93.58 13.26
N VAL A 622 97.74 93.68 12.40
CA VAL A 622 96.55 94.52 12.69
C VAL A 622 95.33 93.69 12.25
N LEU A 623 95.05 92.60 12.96
CA LEU A 623 94.19 92.55 14.18
C LEU A 623 92.74 92.27 13.73
N ASP A 624 92.19 91.09 14.04
CA ASP A 624 91.47 90.87 15.31
C ASP A 624 90.78 92.18 15.76
N ILE A 625 89.45 92.18 15.85
CA ILE A 625 88.66 93.24 16.52
C ILE A 625 88.28 94.41 15.58
N MET A 626 87.29 94.21 14.68
CA MET A 626 85.86 94.57 14.91
C MET A 626 85.03 94.73 13.62
N GLY A 627 83.91 93.99 13.55
CA GLY A 627 82.68 94.44 12.89
C GLY A 627 82.42 93.98 11.45
N GLY A 628 81.98 92.73 11.26
CA GLY A 628 81.71 92.12 9.95
C GLY A 628 80.57 92.75 9.13
N THR A 629 80.67 92.61 7.81
CA THR A 629 79.73 93.15 6.81
C THR A 629 78.56 92.18 6.53
N PRO A 630 77.39 92.68 6.09
CA PRO A 630 76.20 91.85 5.79
C PRO A 630 76.40 90.78 4.71
N ALA A 631 77.38 90.96 3.81
CA ALA A 631 77.62 90.08 2.67
C ALA A 631 78.21 88.72 3.08
N GLU A 632 79.12 88.69 4.07
CA GLU A 632 79.72 87.43 4.56
C GLU A 632 78.76 86.66 5.49
N LYS A 633 77.79 87.34 6.11
CA LYS A 633 76.69 86.68 6.85
C LYS A 633 75.62 86.09 5.92
N ALA A 634 75.50 86.57 4.68
CA ALA A 634 74.54 86.02 3.71
C ALA A 634 75.01 84.65 3.18
N THR A 635 76.30 84.52 2.85
CA THR A 635 76.88 83.27 2.35
C THR A 635 76.94 82.17 3.42
N LEU A 636 77.18 82.52 4.69
CA LEU A 636 77.09 81.57 5.81
C LEU A 636 75.64 81.16 6.17
N ARG A 637 74.65 82.04 5.99
CA ARG A 637 73.22 81.70 6.17
C ARG A 637 72.72 80.77 5.06
N GLU A 638 73.19 80.97 3.83
CA GLU A 638 72.80 80.14 2.68
C GLU A 638 73.38 78.73 2.76
N LEU A 639 74.61 78.58 3.27
CA LEU A 639 75.21 77.27 3.58
C LEU A 639 74.51 76.58 4.76
N ARG A 640 74.10 77.32 5.80
CA ARG A 640 73.34 76.75 6.93
C ARG A 640 71.93 76.30 6.52
N ALA A 641 71.24 77.06 5.67
CA ALA A 641 69.94 76.69 5.13
C ALA A 641 69.99 75.44 4.24
N LYS A 642 71.06 75.25 3.46
CA LYS A 642 71.26 74.04 2.65
C LYS A 642 71.52 72.80 3.51
N VAL A 643 72.24 72.94 4.63
CA VAL A 643 72.45 71.85 5.60
C VAL A 643 71.16 71.53 6.37
N ASP A 644 70.38 72.53 6.77
CA ASP A 644 69.10 72.32 7.45
C ASP A 644 68.05 71.68 6.53
N ALA A 645 68.05 72.02 5.22
CA ALA A 645 67.21 71.38 4.22
C ALA A 645 67.58 69.91 3.98
N PHE A 646 68.88 69.58 3.97
CA PHE A 646 69.36 68.19 3.85
C PHE A 646 68.97 67.35 5.08
N ASN A 647 69.13 67.90 6.29
CA ASN A 647 68.72 67.25 7.54
C ASN A 647 67.18 67.07 7.63
N LEU A 648 66.40 67.98 7.06
CA LEU A 648 64.94 67.86 6.98
C LEU A 648 64.52 66.74 6.00
N GLN A 649 65.25 66.57 4.90
CA GLN A 649 65.02 65.52 3.92
C GLN A 649 65.36 64.14 4.49
N GLU A 650 66.44 64.03 5.27
CA GLU A 650 66.84 62.80 5.96
C GLU A 650 65.84 62.40 7.06
N LYS A 651 65.32 63.38 7.81
CA LYS A 651 64.27 63.16 8.84
C LYS A 651 62.93 62.75 8.22
N ASN A 652 62.59 63.28 7.04
CA ASN A 652 61.39 62.88 6.29
C ASN A 652 61.53 61.46 5.71
N ALA A 653 62.71 61.07 5.21
CA ALA A 653 62.98 59.71 4.77
C ALA A 653 62.87 58.70 5.92
N GLN A 654 63.37 59.03 7.11
CA GLN A 654 63.22 58.20 8.31
C GLN A 654 61.76 58.05 8.77
N ASN A 655 60.95 59.11 8.67
CA ASN A 655 59.52 59.04 8.98
C ASN A 655 58.75 58.15 7.98
N VAL A 656 59.05 58.21 6.68
CA VAL A 656 58.44 57.33 5.67
C VAL A 656 58.77 55.86 5.95
N VAL A 657 60.02 55.55 6.28
CA VAL A 657 60.43 54.18 6.67
C VAL A 657 59.72 53.72 7.94
N ALA A 658 59.60 54.59 8.96
CA ALA A 658 58.85 54.27 10.18
C ALA A 658 57.35 54.02 9.92
N THR A 659 56.75 54.76 8.96
CA THR A 659 55.33 54.63 8.62
C THR A 659 55.07 53.35 7.80
N LEU A 660 55.97 53.01 6.87
CA LEU A 660 55.91 51.77 6.11
C LEU A 660 56.09 50.54 7.01
N LYS A 661 56.98 50.63 8.02
CA LYS A 661 57.16 49.55 9.01
C LYS A 661 55.91 49.35 9.86
N ARG A 662 55.25 50.45 10.27
CA ARG A 662 53.98 50.39 11.04
C ARG A 662 52.82 49.80 10.24
N LEU A 663 52.70 50.14 8.95
CA LEU A 663 51.68 49.57 8.06
C LEU A 663 51.93 48.09 7.74
N SER A 664 53.21 47.69 7.66
CA SER A 664 53.60 46.27 7.54
C SER A 664 53.20 45.48 8.79
N ASP A 665 53.49 46.01 9.98
CA ASP A 665 53.17 45.37 11.26
C ASP A 665 51.65 45.30 11.49
N GLU A 666 50.88 46.33 11.09
CA GLU A 666 49.41 46.30 11.10
C GLU A 666 48.82 45.28 10.12
N ARG A 667 49.41 45.12 8.92
CA ARG A 667 49.01 44.07 7.97
C ARG A 667 49.28 42.68 8.51
N ALA A 668 50.44 42.46 9.14
CA ALA A 668 50.79 41.20 9.78
C ALA A 668 49.82 40.88 10.94
N HIS A 669 49.46 41.87 11.76
CA HIS A 669 48.51 41.69 12.86
C HIS A 669 47.08 41.41 12.35
N LYS A 670 46.62 42.06 11.28
CA LYS A 670 45.31 41.77 10.67
C LYS A 670 45.27 40.36 10.06
N LEU A 671 46.33 39.93 9.38
CA LEU A 671 46.46 38.56 8.86
C LEU A 671 46.47 37.49 9.97
N ALA A 672 47.16 37.74 11.08
CA ALA A 672 47.16 36.83 12.24
C ALA A 672 45.77 36.74 12.90
N THR A 673 45.03 37.85 12.94
CA THR A 673 43.67 37.89 13.51
C THR A 673 42.68 37.15 12.61
N ILE A 674 42.75 37.34 11.29
CA ILE A 674 41.91 36.65 10.29
C ILE A 674 42.18 35.15 10.30
N LYS A 675 43.46 34.71 10.35
CA LYS A 675 43.78 33.28 10.47
C LYS A 675 43.19 32.68 11.76
N LYS A 676 43.30 33.38 12.89
CA LYS A 676 42.77 32.90 14.18
C LYS A 676 41.24 32.82 14.20
N THR A 677 40.53 33.72 13.51
CA THR A 677 39.05 33.65 13.39
C THR A 677 38.60 32.58 12.40
N PHE A 678 39.30 32.42 11.28
CA PHE A 678 39.01 31.41 10.27
C PHE A 678 39.15 29.98 10.83
N PHE A 679 40.27 29.68 11.49
CA PHE A 679 40.47 28.35 12.09
C PHE A 679 39.50 28.05 13.24
N LYS A 680 39.08 29.05 14.01
CA LYS A 680 38.05 28.88 15.05
C LYS A 680 36.65 28.60 14.48
N GLU A 681 36.30 29.14 13.31
CA GLU A 681 35.06 28.80 12.63
C GLU A 681 35.09 27.43 11.96
N GLN A 682 36.25 27.04 11.40
CA GLN A 682 36.45 25.73 10.82
C GLN A 682 36.33 24.62 11.87
N GLU A 683 36.99 24.77 13.04
CA GLU A 683 36.88 23.83 14.16
C GLU A 683 35.43 23.70 14.69
N LYS A 684 34.65 24.79 14.67
CA LYS A 684 33.23 24.75 15.06
C LYS A 684 32.37 23.99 14.05
N LYS A 685 32.61 24.18 12.74
CA LYS A 685 31.88 23.46 11.69
C LYS A 685 32.22 21.97 11.67
N GLU A 686 33.49 21.62 11.89
CA GLU A 686 33.93 20.21 11.98
C GLU A 686 33.38 19.51 13.23
N LYS A 687 33.33 20.20 14.40
CA LYS A 687 32.66 19.66 15.60
C LYS A 687 31.16 19.46 15.40
N PHE A 688 30.48 20.39 14.72
CA PHE A 688 29.05 20.24 14.43
C PHE A 688 28.76 19.08 13.46
N ALA A 689 29.58 18.91 12.41
CA ALA A 689 29.45 17.82 11.47
C ALA A 689 29.71 16.44 12.12
N SER A 690 30.74 16.35 12.97
CA SER A 690 31.07 15.12 13.70
C SER A 690 30.03 14.75 14.76
N GLU A 691 29.50 15.71 15.53
CA GLU A 691 28.39 15.46 16.47
C GLU A 691 27.10 15.02 15.76
N ARG A 692 26.83 15.55 14.57
CA ARG A 692 25.66 15.16 13.76
C ARG A 692 25.81 13.76 13.17
N LEU A 693 27.00 13.38 12.71
CA LEU A 693 27.34 12.02 12.29
C LEU A 693 27.28 11.01 13.44
N GLU A 694 27.72 11.38 14.64
CA GLU A 694 27.59 10.52 15.83
C GLU A 694 26.12 10.33 16.25
N ARG A 695 25.28 11.37 16.17
CA ARG A 695 23.84 11.24 16.42
C ARG A 695 23.15 10.36 15.36
N ALA A 696 23.52 10.49 14.09
CA ALA A 696 23.01 9.61 13.03
C ALA A 696 23.42 8.14 13.27
N ARG A 697 24.68 7.89 13.67
CA ARG A 697 25.15 6.54 14.05
C ARG A 697 24.43 5.97 15.28
N ARG A 698 24.17 6.79 16.30
CA ARG A 698 23.42 6.35 17.51
C ARG A 698 21.94 6.12 17.24
N ALA A 699 21.37 6.76 16.22
CA ALA A 699 19.98 6.59 15.81
C ALA A 699 19.73 5.40 14.86
N GLY A 700 20.78 4.65 14.47
CA GLY A 700 20.64 3.44 13.66
C GLY A 700 20.09 3.67 12.24
N LEU A 701 20.14 4.89 11.74
CA LEU A 701 19.80 5.23 10.35
C LEU A 701 21.08 5.17 9.53
N HIS A 702 21.25 4.06 8.81
CA HIS A 702 22.31 3.87 7.82
C HIS A 702 21.91 4.49 6.48
#